data_AF-A0A6P0Z0C0-F1
#
_entry.id   AF-A0A6P0Z0C0-F1
#
_cell.length_a   1.000
_cell.length_b   1.000
_cell.length_c   1.000
_cell.angle_alpha   90.00
_cell.angle_beta   90.00
_cell.angle_gamma   90.00
#
_symmetry.space_group_name_H-M   'P 1'
#
loop_
_entity.id
_entity.type
_entity.pdbx_description
1 polymer ?
#
loop_
_entity_poly.entity_id
_entity_poly.type
_entity_poly.pdbx_seq_one_letter_code
_entity_poly.pdbx_strand_id
1 'polypeptide(L)'
;SIEVYEFIKASAWRLQDSGLGIVLPPSLVPGAGEKRLGISISAEVPKSKKHERLGLQSLLKFKWELAIGNQKISQKEFERLMALQSPLVEVNGEWIALQPAEVKAAQQMFVESKTQMSLKVEDALRLSTGDTSTMGKLPVVNFEASGALQELITNLTGNQSLEPLETPASFQGKLRPYQALGVSWLAFLERWGLGACLADDMGLGKTIELIAFLLHLEEQGVLTEPTLLVCPTSVLGNWEREVKKFAPSLQVVVHHGDKRRKGKTFAKAVKDKQVVITSYPLVYRDSATLQGVDWQGIVLDEAQNIKNPGAKQSQAVRQIAHMENGTSAPFRIALTGTPVENRLSELWSILDFLNPGYLGDRQFFQRRFAMPIEKFGDTASLQTLRSLVGPFILRRLKTDKNIIQDLPEKQEMNVFCGLSGEQASLYQKLVDESMAEIESSQGIQRRGLILTLLLKLKQLCNHPALFLKQKKLDDSKSSGKLLRLQEMLEEAIEEGDHALIFTQFAEWGKLLKVYLEKQLGGEILFLYGATRKQQREEMVDRFQNDPEGPRILILSLKAGGTGLNLTRANHVFHVDRWWNPAVENQATDRAFRIGQTRNVQVHKFICTGTLEERINDMIESKKQLAEQTVEAGEEWVTEMDTDQLRSLLLLDRNAVIDE
;
A
#
# COMPACT_ATOMS: atom_id res chain seq x y z
N SER A 1 14.53 33.75 41.30
CA SER A 1 14.30 33.00 40.04
C SER A 1 13.94 31.54 40.29
N ILE A 2 14.54 30.87 41.26
CA ILE A 2 14.24 29.46 41.60
C ILE A 2 12.76 29.27 41.97
N GLU A 3 12.20 30.11 42.84
CA GLU A 3 10.78 30.07 43.22
C GLU A 3 9.84 30.24 42.02
N VAL A 4 10.20 31.10 41.06
CA VAL A 4 9.44 31.31 39.82
C VAL A 4 9.52 30.08 38.91
N TYR A 5 10.70 29.46 38.82
CA TYR A 5 10.89 28.22 38.05
C TYR A 5 10.08 27.05 38.65
N GLU A 6 10.10 26.89 39.98
CA GLU A 6 9.29 25.89 40.69
C GLU A 6 7.79 26.14 40.53
N PHE A 7 7.37 27.41 40.59
CA PHE A 7 5.98 27.78 40.33
C PHE A 7 5.55 27.34 38.92
N ILE A 8 6.32 27.68 37.88
CA ILE A 8 6.01 27.34 36.49
C ILE A 8 5.97 25.82 36.28
N LYS A 9 6.95 25.06 36.79
CA LYS A 9 7.05 23.62 36.51
C LYS A 9 6.13 22.75 37.38
N ALA A 10 5.90 23.11 38.65
CA ALA A 10 5.20 22.24 39.60
C ALA A 10 3.77 22.72 39.95
N SER A 11 3.52 24.03 39.94
CA SER A 11 2.30 24.61 40.53
C SER A 11 1.34 25.21 39.50
N ALA A 12 1.86 25.80 38.42
CA ALA A 12 1.06 26.54 37.43
C ALA A 12 -0.04 25.68 36.79
N TRP A 13 0.28 24.46 36.33
CA TRP A 13 -0.72 23.60 35.70
C TRP A 13 -1.85 23.19 36.65
N ARG A 14 -1.56 23.00 37.96
CA ARG A 14 -2.56 22.63 38.97
C ARG A 14 -3.56 23.76 39.21
N LEU A 15 -3.07 25.00 39.18
CA LEU A 15 -3.88 26.19 39.33
C LEU A 15 -4.75 26.44 38.08
N GLN A 16 -4.21 26.20 36.88
CA GLN A 16 -4.98 26.24 35.63
C GLN A 16 -6.07 25.17 35.58
N ASP A 17 -5.77 23.93 36.00
CA ASP A 17 -6.75 22.84 36.12
C ASP A 17 -7.85 23.15 37.15
N SER A 18 -7.51 23.97 38.15
CA SER A 18 -8.46 24.52 39.14
C SER A 18 -9.23 25.75 38.65
N GLY A 19 -9.12 26.13 37.37
CA GLY A 19 -9.85 27.23 36.75
C GLY A 19 -9.25 28.62 36.93
N LEU A 20 -8.02 28.74 37.44
CA LEU A 20 -7.32 30.03 37.60
C LEU A 20 -6.53 30.38 36.34
N GLY A 21 -6.76 31.57 35.80
CA GLY A 21 -6.01 32.09 34.65
C GLY A 21 -4.58 32.46 35.04
N ILE A 22 -3.60 31.79 34.43
CA ILE A 22 -2.18 32.13 34.56
C ILE A 22 -1.68 32.68 33.24
N VAL A 23 -1.07 33.86 33.29
CA VAL A 23 -0.40 34.51 32.15
C VAL A 23 1.11 34.37 32.33
N LEU A 24 1.73 33.59 31.44
CA LEU A 24 3.19 33.45 31.36
C LEU A 24 3.71 34.18 30.11
N PRO A 25 4.98 34.62 30.10
CA PRO A 25 5.65 35.00 28.87
C PRO A 25 5.51 33.89 27.81
N PRO A 26 5.27 34.21 26.53
CA PRO A 26 5.04 33.22 25.48
C PRO A 26 6.10 32.11 25.42
N SER A 27 7.37 32.47 25.68
CA SER A 27 8.52 31.56 25.67
C SER A 27 8.58 30.56 26.83
N LEU A 28 7.78 30.75 27.88
CA LEU A 28 7.71 29.90 29.08
C LEU A 28 6.41 29.09 29.17
N VAL A 29 5.50 29.24 28.20
CA VAL A 29 4.25 28.46 28.14
C VAL A 29 4.58 27.02 27.74
N PRO A 30 4.25 26.01 28.57
CA PRO A 30 4.51 24.60 28.24
C PRO A 30 3.82 24.19 26.94
N GLY A 31 4.51 23.46 26.07
CA GLY A 31 3.97 22.98 24.78
C GLY A 31 4.57 23.71 23.58
N ALA A 32 3.73 24.12 22.62
CA ALA A 32 4.16 24.63 21.30
C ALA A 32 4.91 25.98 21.34
N GLY A 33 4.86 26.72 22.46
CA GLY A 33 5.53 28.02 22.64
C GLY A 33 6.81 27.99 23.47
N GLU A 34 7.13 26.87 24.14
CA GLU A 34 8.28 26.77 25.06
C GLU A 34 9.60 26.82 24.25
N LYS A 35 10.36 27.91 24.41
CA LYS A 35 11.71 28.00 23.84
C LYS A 35 12.68 27.28 24.76
N ARG A 36 13.24 26.18 24.28
CA ARG A 36 14.13 25.29 25.03
C ARG A 36 15.55 25.31 24.49
N LEU A 37 16.51 24.96 25.35
CA LEU A 37 17.91 24.80 24.96
C LEU A 37 18.05 23.55 24.09
N GLY A 38 18.73 23.69 22.96
CA GLY A 38 18.95 22.61 22.02
C GLY A 38 20.10 22.89 21.08
N ILE A 39 20.11 22.19 19.96
CA ILE A 39 21.16 22.29 18.94
C ILE A 39 20.56 22.80 17.62
N SER A 40 21.28 23.74 17.00
CA SER A 40 21.10 24.08 15.59
C SER A 40 22.16 23.36 14.77
N ILE A 41 21.74 22.63 13.75
CA ILE A 41 22.62 21.84 12.87
C ILE A 41 22.60 22.44 11.47
N SER A 42 23.78 22.62 10.87
CA SER A 42 23.94 22.92 9.45
C SER A 42 24.68 21.77 8.77
N ALA A 43 24.12 21.16 7.73
CA ALA A 43 24.67 19.96 7.09
C ALA A 43 24.74 20.05 5.55
N GLU A 44 25.78 19.44 4.98
CA GLU A 44 26.01 19.32 3.55
C GLU A 44 26.54 17.92 3.18
N VAL A 45 26.27 17.50 1.95
CA VAL A 45 26.85 16.27 1.40
C VAL A 45 28.33 16.51 1.05
N PRO A 46 29.27 15.61 1.42
CA PRO A 46 30.64 15.67 0.95
C PRO A 46 30.73 15.65 -0.58
N LYS A 47 31.70 16.36 -1.18
CA LYS A 47 31.94 16.28 -2.63
C LYS A 47 32.35 14.85 -3.01
N SER A 48 31.45 14.07 -3.62
CA SER A 48 31.73 12.70 -4.06
C SER A 48 32.31 12.65 -5.48
N LYS A 49 32.87 11.50 -5.87
CA LYS A 49 33.28 11.25 -7.25
C LYS A 49 32.05 11.15 -8.15
N LYS A 50 32.18 11.52 -9.44
CA LYS A 50 31.12 11.28 -10.44
C LYS A 50 30.65 9.81 -10.34
N HIS A 51 29.34 9.61 -10.17
CA HIS A 51 28.62 8.32 -10.11
C HIS A 51 28.59 7.56 -8.75
N GLU A 52 29.04 8.14 -7.65
CA GLU A 52 28.84 7.52 -6.32
C GLU A 52 27.42 7.82 -5.78
N ARG A 53 26.59 6.77 -5.59
CA ARG A 53 25.22 6.89 -5.04
C ARG A 53 25.27 7.32 -3.58
N LEU A 54 24.47 8.32 -3.22
CA LEU A 54 24.38 8.86 -1.86
C LEU A 54 23.26 8.21 -1.07
N GLY A 55 23.51 7.06 -0.45
CA GLY A 55 22.50 6.34 0.32
C GLY A 55 22.16 6.98 1.68
N LEU A 56 21.11 6.46 2.32
CA LEU A 56 20.68 6.88 3.67
C LEU A 56 21.79 6.81 4.73
N GLN A 57 22.71 5.88 4.56
CA GLN A 57 23.83 5.63 5.47
C GLN A 57 25.05 6.52 5.19
N SER A 58 25.03 7.32 4.11
CA SER A 58 26.13 8.22 3.77
C SER A 58 26.33 9.28 4.85
N LEU A 59 27.59 9.46 5.25
CA LEU A 59 27.97 10.45 6.25
C LEU A 59 27.91 11.87 5.66
N LEU A 60 27.32 12.78 6.43
CA LEU A 60 27.25 14.19 6.11
C LEU A 60 28.40 14.95 6.75
N LYS A 61 28.83 16.02 6.08
CA LYS A 61 29.65 17.05 6.71
C LYS A 61 28.69 18.01 7.40
N PHE A 62 28.80 18.13 8.71
CA PHE A 62 27.89 18.98 9.48
C PHE A 62 28.65 19.84 10.49
N LYS A 63 28.00 20.93 10.89
CA LYS A 63 28.39 21.79 11.99
C LYS A 63 27.20 21.90 12.93
N TRP A 64 27.47 22.03 14.21
CA TRP A 64 26.45 22.22 15.21
C TRP A 64 26.81 23.41 16.10
N GLU A 65 25.78 24.11 16.56
CA GLU A 65 25.88 25.22 17.50
C GLU A 65 24.76 25.07 18.54
N LEU A 66 24.97 25.53 19.77
CA LEU A 66 23.88 25.61 20.72
C LEU A 66 22.86 26.64 20.24
N ALA A 67 21.59 26.37 20.50
CA ALA A 67 20.52 27.29 20.17
C ALA A 67 19.44 27.28 21.24
N ILE A 68 18.76 28.42 21.39
CA ILE A 68 17.52 28.50 22.16
C ILE A 68 16.40 28.91 21.20
N GLY A 69 15.47 28.00 20.96
CA GLY A 69 14.54 28.12 19.83
C GLY A 69 15.31 28.25 18.51
N ASN A 70 15.09 29.35 17.78
CA ASN A 70 15.77 29.63 16.51
C ASN A 70 17.04 30.48 16.64
N GLN A 71 17.44 30.87 17.84
CA GLN A 71 18.59 31.75 18.06
C GLN A 71 19.84 30.94 18.43
N LYS A 72 20.90 31.07 17.63
CA LYS A 72 22.21 30.43 17.85
C LYS A 72 22.97 31.14 18.98
N ILE A 73 23.62 30.37 19.86
CA ILE A 73 24.34 30.83 21.05
C ILE A 73 25.77 30.32 21.02
N SER A 74 26.73 31.23 21.18
CA SER A 74 28.15 30.88 21.26
C SER A 74 28.51 30.24 22.60
N GLN A 75 29.60 29.49 22.65
CA GLN A 75 30.11 28.90 23.89
C GLN A 75 30.33 29.95 24.99
N LYS A 76 30.90 31.13 24.65
CA LYS A 76 31.14 32.21 25.62
C LYS A 76 29.84 32.75 26.21
N GLU A 77 28.81 32.87 25.39
CA GLU A 77 27.50 33.34 25.86
C GLU A 77 26.82 32.28 26.72
N PHE A 78 26.94 31.00 26.37
CA PHE A 78 26.46 29.91 27.21
C PHE A 78 27.17 29.89 28.58
N GLU A 79 28.49 30.04 28.62
CA GLU A 79 29.26 30.14 29.87
C GLU A 79 28.82 31.36 30.72
N ARG A 80 28.54 32.50 30.08
CA ARG A 80 27.99 33.68 30.75
C ARG A 80 26.61 33.42 31.36
N LEU A 81 25.72 32.74 30.64
CA LEU A 81 24.39 32.36 31.14
C LEU A 81 24.50 31.38 32.32
N MET A 82 25.47 30.47 32.28
CA MET A 82 25.75 29.54 33.39
C MET A 82 26.31 30.23 34.63
N ALA A 83 27.11 31.28 34.47
CA ALA A 83 27.64 32.06 35.58
C ALA A 83 26.56 32.77 36.40
N LEU A 84 25.37 33.02 35.83
CA LEU A 84 24.23 33.61 36.53
C LEU A 84 23.60 32.67 37.57
N GLN A 85 23.92 31.37 37.55
CA GLN A 85 23.42 30.34 38.48
C GLN A 85 21.89 30.35 38.67
N SER A 86 21.15 30.74 37.63
CA SER A 86 19.70 30.88 37.64
C SER A 86 19.07 29.90 36.65
N PRO A 87 18.00 29.16 37.04
CA PRO A 87 17.29 28.25 36.13
C PRO A 87 16.41 29.00 35.11
N LEU A 88 16.17 30.29 35.33
CA LEU A 88 15.53 31.20 34.39
C LEU A 88 16.53 32.27 33.96
N VAL A 89 16.76 32.37 32.66
CA VAL A 89 17.66 33.37 32.07
C VAL A 89 16.92 34.17 31.01
N GLU A 90 17.31 35.41 30.84
CA GLU A 90 16.81 36.28 29.78
C GLU A 90 17.81 36.30 28.62
N VAL A 91 17.34 35.97 27.42
CA VAL A 91 18.13 35.99 26.19
C VAL A 91 17.39 36.86 25.18
N ASN A 92 18.01 37.97 24.75
CA ASN A 92 17.45 38.91 23.77
C ASN A 92 16.00 39.38 24.07
N GLY A 93 15.68 39.63 25.34
CA GLY A 93 14.35 40.11 25.77
C GLY A 93 13.32 39.02 26.02
N GLU A 94 13.69 37.74 25.93
CA GLU A 94 12.81 36.60 26.19
C GLU A 94 13.32 35.77 27.36
N TRP A 95 12.40 35.30 28.21
CA TRP A 95 12.72 34.44 29.34
C TRP A 95 12.71 32.97 28.94
N ILE A 96 13.76 32.24 29.31
CA ILE A 96 13.93 30.83 29.00
C ILE A 96 14.22 30.04 30.27
N ALA A 97 13.55 28.89 30.38
CA ALA A 97 13.78 27.91 31.44
C ALA A 97 14.87 26.93 31.01
N LEU A 98 16.02 26.97 31.67
CA LEU A 98 17.12 26.03 31.43
C LEU A 98 16.93 24.77 32.25
N GLN A 99 16.76 23.63 31.58
CA GLN A 99 16.62 22.36 32.28
C GLN A 99 18.01 21.83 32.70
N PRO A 100 18.18 21.36 33.96
CA PRO A 100 19.46 20.84 34.42
C PRO A 100 20.01 19.69 33.54
N ALA A 101 19.12 18.86 32.99
CA ALA A 101 19.49 17.78 32.09
C ALA A 101 20.07 18.29 30.76
N GLU A 102 19.42 19.30 30.15
CA GLU A 102 19.87 19.93 28.90
C GLU A 102 21.20 20.68 29.11
N VAL A 103 21.32 21.43 30.21
CA VAL A 103 22.57 22.13 30.57
C VAL A 103 23.73 21.16 30.72
N LYS A 104 23.52 20.05 31.43
CA LYS A 104 24.56 19.02 31.62
C LYS A 104 24.93 18.36 30.28
N ALA A 105 23.95 18.10 29.42
CA ALA A 105 24.19 17.55 28.08
C ALA A 105 25.00 18.53 27.21
N ALA A 106 24.66 19.82 27.22
CA ALA A 106 25.39 20.88 26.51
C ALA A 106 26.85 20.98 26.96
N GLN A 107 27.10 20.94 28.27
CA GLN A 107 28.46 20.92 28.83
C GLN A 107 29.23 19.67 28.41
N GLN A 108 28.60 18.49 28.45
CA GLN A 108 29.20 17.24 28.00
C GLN A 108 29.55 17.30 26.50
N MET A 109 28.70 17.86 25.66
CA MET A 109 28.97 17.98 24.23
C MET A 109 30.18 18.86 23.89
N PHE A 110 30.44 19.93 24.64
CA PHE A 110 31.66 20.72 24.44
C PHE A 110 32.91 19.94 24.80
N VAL A 111 32.86 19.12 25.86
CA VAL A 111 33.98 18.27 26.30
C VAL A 111 34.18 17.09 25.35
N GLU A 112 33.10 16.44 24.92
CA GLU A 112 33.06 15.29 24.03
C GLU A 112 33.17 15.65 22.55
N SER A 113 33.24 16.94 22.19
CA SER A 113 33.42 17.42 20.80
C SER A 113 34.68 16.89 20.10
N LYS A 114 35.60 16.26 20.85
CA LYS A 114 36.77 15.51 20.33
C LYS A 114 36.46 14.05 19.92
N THR A 115 35.30 13.53 20.27
CA THR A 115 34.81 12.18 19.92
C THR A 115 33.80 12.30 18.78
N GLN A 116 34.07 11.60 17.67
CA GLN A 116 33.35 11.72 16.39
C GLN A 116 31.84 11.53 16.54
N MET A 117 31.09 12.64 16.53
CA MET A 117 29.67 12.60 16.21
C MET A 117 29.53 12.41 14.70
N SER A 118 28.63 11.53 14.28
CA SER A 118 28.27 11.32 12.89
C SER A 118 26.82 11.74 12.65
N LEU A 119 26.58 12.44 11.55
CA LEU A 119 25.24 12.70 11.05
C LEU A 119 25.12 12.02 9.69
N LYS A 120 24.07 11.23 9.49
CA LYS A 120 23.79 10.55 8.21
C LYS A 120 22.67 11.26 7.46
N VAL A 121 22.52 10.91 6.17
CA VAL A 121 21.39 11.39 5.35
C VAL A 121 20.04 11.00 5.98
N GLU A 122 19.92 9.80 6.56
CA GLU A 122 18.70 9.37 7.27
C GLU A 122 18.33 10.30 8.43
N ASP A 123 19.31 10.76 9.21
CA ASP A 123 19.09 11.65 10.35
C ASP A 123 18.61 13.01 9.87
N ALA A 124 19.23 13.55 8.81
CA ALA A 124 18.84 14.81 8.19
C ALA A 124 17.39 14.78 7.67
N LEU A 125 16.97 13.68 7.03
CA LEU A 125 15.59 13.53 6.54
C LEU A 125 14.57 13.44 7.68
N ARG A 126 14.90 12.75 8.77
CA ARG A 126 14.03 12.70 9.97
C ARG A 126 13.93 14.08 10.64
N LEU A 127 15.05 14.80 10.72
CA LEU A 127 15.10 16.16 11.25
C LEU A 127 14.27 17.14 10.42
N SER A 128 14.34 17.05 9.09
CA SER A 128 13.59 17.95 8.20
C SER A 128 12.08 17.67 8.17
N THR A 129 11.65 16.47 8.55
CA THR A 129 10.23 16.06 8.58
C THR A 129 9.55 16.33 9.92
N GLY A 130 10.26 16.97 10.86
CA GLY A 130 9.72 17.38 12.16
C GLY A 130 9.80 16.31 13.24
N ASP A 131 10.57 15.23 13.04
CA ASP A 131 10.86 14.30 14.11
C ASP A 131 11.83 14.94 15.10
N THR A 132 11.49 14.92 16.39
CA THR A 132 12.31 15.55 17.45
C THR A 132 13.41 14.60 17.86
N SER A 133 14.40 14.41 16.98
CA SER A 133 15.58 13.64 17.32
C SER A 133 16.48 14.43 18.27
N THR A 134 17.16 13.69 19.15
CA THR A 134 18.16 14.26 20.06
C THR A 134 19.55 13.95 19.56
N MET A 135 20.44 14.93 19.54
CA MET A 135 21.87 14.74 19.28
C MET A 135 22.63 15.04 20.57
N GLY A 136 23.46 14.11 21.04
CA GLY A 136 24.17 14.27 22.32
C GLY A 136 23.25 14.50 23.52
N LYS A 137 22.03 13.91 23.51
CA LYS A 137 20.95 14.10 24.50
C LYS A 137 20.32 15.49 24.55
N LEU A 138 20.67 16.39 23.63
CA LEU A 138 19.98 17.65 23.42
C LEU A 138 18.98 17.54 22.27
N PRO A 139 17.82 18.20 22.35
CA PRO A 139 16.89 18.27 21.23
C PRO A 139 17.50 19.09 20.09
N VAL A 140 17.31 18.64 18.84
CA VAL A 140 17.58 19.48 17.67
C VAL A 140 16.42 20.45 17.51
N VAL A 141 16.71 21.76 17.57
CA VAL A 141 15.71 22.83 17.51
C VAL A 141 15.67 23.54 16.15
N ASN A 142 16.77 23.47 15.41
CA ASN A 142 16.86 24.00 14.05
C ASN A 142 17.76 23.11 13.18
N PHE A 143 17.37 22.89 11.92
CA PHE A 143 18.12 22.11 10.96
C PHE A 143 18.18 22.84 9.61
N GLU A 144 19.38 23.13 9.15
CA GLU A 144 19.66 23.80 7.88
C GLU A 144 20.45 22.86 6.97
N ALA A 145 19.93 22.58 5.77
CA ALA A 145 20.64 21.86 4.74
C ALA A 145 21.13 22.80 3.64
N SER A 146 22.27 22.48 3.03
CA SER A 146 22.79 23.21 1.88
C SER A 146 23.22 22.30 0.73
N GLY A 147 23.26 22.85 -0.48
CA GLY A 147 23.70 22.15 -1.69
C GLY A 147 22.82 20.96 -2.02
N ALA A 148 23.43 19.83 -2.36
CA ALA A 148 22.70 18.63 -2.77
C ALA A 148 21.75 18.10 -1.68
N LEU A 149 22.09 18.25 -0.38
CA LEU A 149 21.21 17.83 0.71
C LEU A 149 19.94 18.68 0.77
N GLN A 150 20.05 19.97 0.48
CA GLN A 150 18.91 20.87 0.42
C GLN A 150 18.01 20.54 -0.77
N GLU A 151 18.58 20.24 -1.93
CA GLU A 151 17.85 19.76 -3.09
C GLU A 151 17.08 18.47 -2.75
N LEU A 152 17.74 17.52 -2.09
CA LEU A 152 17.11 16.27 -1.63
C LEU A 152 15.91 16.55 -0.73
N ILE A 153 16.11 17.35 0.33
CA ILE A 153 15.05 17.66 1.29
C ILE A 153 13.92 18.43 0.61
N THR A 154 14.24 19.46 -0.15
CA THR A 154 13.23 20.32 -0.81
C THR A 154 12.38 19.52 -1.80
N ASN A 155 12.98 18.61 -2.57
CA ASN A 155 12.24 17.77 -3.51
C ASN A 155 11.42 16.68 -2.80
N LEU A 156 11.86 16.20 -1.64
CA LEU A 156 11.14 15.19 -0.86
C LEU A 156 10.02 15.78 0.03
N THR A 157 10.19 16.99 0.56
CA THR A 157 9.26 17.60 1.52
C THR A 157 8.49 18.80 0.96
N GLY A 158 8.99 19.44 -0.09
CA GLY A 158 8.56 20.78 -0.52
C GLY A 158 7.53 20.83 -1.64
N ASN A 159 6.98 19.70 -2.11
CA ASN A 159 6.03 19.66 -3.23
C ASN A 159 6.54 20.39 -4.50
N GLN A 160 7.85 20.62 -4.66
CA GLN A 160 8.39 21.17 -5.89
C GLN A 160 8.27 20.10 -6.99
N SER A 161 7.63 20.49 -8.09
CA SER A 161 7.43 19.62 -9.25
C SER A 161 8.78 19.28 -9.85
N LEU A 162 9.23 18.03 -9.68
CA LEU A 162 10.32 17.47 -10.48
C LEU A 162 10.06 17.77 -11.96
N GLU A 163 11.09 18.21 -12.68
CA GLU A 163 10.94 18.40 -14.11
C GLU A 163 10.68 17.03 -14.78
N PRO A 164 9.65 16.94 -15.65
CA PRO A 164 9.35 15.70 -16.34
C PRO A 164 10.51 15.33 -17.28
N LEU A 165 11.04 14.12 -17.13
CA LEU A 165 12.05 13.59 -18.03
C LEU A 165 11.43 13.37 -19.41
N GLU A 166 12.24 13.59 -20.45
CA GLU A 166 11.86 13.22 -21.80
C GLU A 166 11.65 11.70 -21.89
N THR A 167 10.69 11.29 -22.72
CA THR A 167 10.44 9.87 -22.96
C THR A 167 11.68 9.24 -23.62
N PRO A 168 12.20 8.10 -23.12
CA PRO A 168 13.37 7.45 -23.71
C PRO A 168 13.18 7.21 -25.21
N ALA A 169 14.21 7.44 -26.01
CA ALA A 169 14.15 7.32 -27.47
C ALA A 169 13.80 5.89 -27.93
N SER A 170 14.22 4.90 -27.16
CA SER A 170 13.96 3.47 -27.40
C SER A 170 12.55 3.01 -26.96
N PHE A 171 11.81 3.85 -26.22
CA PHE A 171 10.48 3.52 -25.71
C PHE A 171 9.42 3.57 -26.82
N GLN A 172 8.69 2.47 -26.99
CA GLN A 172 7.65 2.32 -28.02
C GLN A 172 6.29 2.75 -27.50
N GLY A 173 6.06 4.06 -27.44
CA GLY A 173 4.80 4.66 -27.01
C GLY A 173 4.98 6.12 -26.62
N LYS A 174 3.96 6.72 -26.01
CA LYS A 174 4.04 8.07 -25.43
C LYS A 174 3.65 8.02 -23.97
N LEU A 175 4.54 8.48 -23.09
CA LEU A 175 4.22 8.66 -21.69
C LEU A 175 3.23 9.81 -21.52
N ARG A 176 2.23 9.61 -20.67
CA ARG A 176 1.36 10.68 -20.21
C ARG A 176 2.16 11.62 -19.29
N PRO A 177 1.74 12.89 -19.11
CA PRO A 177 2.47 13.85 -18.27
C PRO A 177 2.74 13.33 -16.85
N TYR A 178 1.74 12.73 -16.20
CA TYR A 178 1.94 12.13 -14.89
C TYR A 178 2.94 10.96 -14.95
N GLN A 179 2.88 10.12 -15.98
CA GLN A 179 3.81 8.99 -16.11
C GLN A 179 5.25 9.47 -16.26
N ALA A 180 5.48 10.53 -17.03
CA ALA A 180 6.80 11.15 -17.14
C ALA A 180 7.30 11.69 -15.79
N LEU A 181 6.42 12.33 -14.99
CA LEU A 181 6.74 12.76 -13.63
C LEU A 181 7.05 11.57 -12.70
N GLY A 182 6.32 10.45 -12.85
CA GLY A 182 6.58 9.22 -12.11
C GLY A 182 7.96 8.65 -12.43
N VAL A 183 8.35 8.64 -13.71
CA VAL A 183 9.69 8.24 -14.16
C VAL A 183 10.76 9.20 -13.62
N SER A 184 10.54 10.52 -13.66
CA SER A 184 11.43 11.51 -13.03
C SER A 184 11.63 11.23 -11.55
N TRP A 185 10.55 10.91 -10.84
CA TRP A 185 10.60 10.61 -9.41
C TRP A 185 11.39 9.33 -9.11
N LEU A 186 11.21 8.27 -9.91
CA LEU A 186 12.02 7.06 -9.79
C LEU A 186 13.51 7.32 -10.04
N ALA A 187 13.84 8.08 -11.10
CA ALA A 187 15.21 8.47 -11.42
C ALA A 187 15.84 9.35 -10.33
N PHE A 188 15.06 10.25 -9.74
CA PHE A 188 15.49 11.06 -8.61
C PHE A 188 15.84 10.18 -7.42
N LEU A 189 14.96 9.28 -6.98
CA LEU A 189 15.23 8.41 -5.83
C LEU A 189 16.41 7.46 -6.08
N GLU A 190 16.55 6.93 -7.30
CA GLU A 190 17.67 6.06 -7.68
C GLU A 190 19.01 6.77 -7.55
N ARG A 191 19.10 8.04 -7.99
CA ARG A 191 20.32 8.87 -7.88
C ARG A 191 20.77 9.03 -6.42
N TRP A 192 19.81 9.04 -5.50
CA TRP A 192 20.02 9.13 -4.05
C TRP A 192 20.03 7.77 -3.36
N GLY A 193 20.07 6.66 -4.10
CA GLY A 193 20.07 5.30 -3.51
C GLY A 193 18.87 5.03 -2.58
N LEU A 194 17.77 5.77 -2.76
CA LEU A 194 16.55 5.66 -1.97
C LEU A 194 15.60 4.67 -2.64
N GLY A 195 14.91 3.87 -1.82
CA GLY A 195 13.86 2.99 -2.33
C GLY A 195 12.57 3.73 -2.64
N ALA A 196 11.86 3.29 -3.67
CA ALA A 196 10.64 3.93 -4.17
C ALA A 196 9.43 2.99 -4.10
N CYS A 197 8.29 3.47 -3.59
CA CYS A 197 7.00 2.81 -3.65
C CYS A 197 6.09 3.54 -4.64
N LEU A 198 5.92 2.97 -5.84
CA LEU A 198 4.94 3.45 -6.81
C LEU A 198 3.58 2.79 -6.51
N ALA A 199 2.72 3.57 -5.87
CA ALA A 199 1.47 3.15 -5.25
C ALA A 199 0.23 3.65 -6.01
N ASP A 200 0.38 3.99 -7.29
CA ASP A 200 -0.73 4.50 -8.11
C ASP A 200 -1.88 3.51 -8.25
N ASP A 201 -3.08 4.04 -8.39
CA ASP A 201 -4.27 3.26 -8.69
C ASP A 201 -4.05 2.32 -9.87
N MET A 202 -4.65 1.14 -9.75
CA MET A 202 -4.35 0.04 -10.63
C MET A 202 -4.88 0.32 -12.03
N GLY A 203 -3.99 0.53 -12.99
CA GLY A 203 -4.37 0.89 -14.36
C GLY A 203 -3.86 2.25 -14.83
N LEU A 204 -3.22 3.02 -13.95
CA LEU A 204 -2.46 4.21 -14.29
C LEU A 204 -1.14 3.94 -15.04
N GLY A 205 -0.72 2.67 -15.15
CA GLY A 205 0.41 2.29 -15.97
C GLY A 205 1.75 2.20 -15.24
N LYS A 206 1.78 1.82 -13.96
CA LYS A 206 3.01 1.53 -13.19
C LYS A 206 4.02 0.65 -13.93
N THR A 207 3.54 -0.36 -14.65
CA THR A 207 4.36 -1.23 -15.51
C THR A 207 5.11 -0.44 -16.59
N ILE A 208 4.42 0.49 -17.23
CA ILE A 208 4.98 1.32 -18.30
C ILE A 208 5.99 2.31 -17.72
N GLU A 209 5.69 2.91 -16.57
CA GLU A 209 6.61 3.80 -15.86
C GLU A 209 7.91 3.08 -15.47
N LEU A 210 7.82 1.86 -14.93
CA LEU A 210 9.02 1.08 -14.64
C LEU A 210 9.84 0.78 -15.90
N ILE A 211 9.19 0.37 -16.99
CA ILE A 211 9.88 0.06 -18.25
C ILE A 211 10.61 1.30 -18.78
N ALA A 212 9.94 2.46 -18.79
CA ALA A 212 10.54 3.72 -19.20
C ALA A 212 11.70 4.15 -18.28
N PHE A 213 11.57 3.93 -16.97
CA PHE A 213 12.66 4.16 -16.03
C PHE A 213 13.89 3.28 -16.32
N LEU A 214 13.71 1.99 -16.61
CA LEU A 214 14.82 1.11 -16.97
C LEU A 214 15.49 1.51 -18.30
N LEU A 215 14.71 1.89 -19.31
CA LEU A 215 15.23 2.43 -20.56
C LEU A 215 16.00 3.73 -20.35
N HIS A 216 15.50 4.61 -19.48
CA HIS A 216 16.20 5.84 -19.13
C HIS A 216 17.58 5.54 -18.52
N LEU A 217 17.68 4.56 -17.60
CA LEU A 217 18.97 4.14 -17.04
C LEU A 217 19.90 3.52 -18.10
N GLU A 218 19.35 2.78 -19.07
CA GLU A 218 20.11 2.22 -20.21
C GLU A 218 20.66 3.33 -21.11
N GLU A 219 19.83 4.31 -21.48
CA GLU A 219 20.23 5.45 -22.33
C GLU A 219 21.29 6.35 -21.68
N GLN A 220 21.26 6.48 -20.35
CA GLN A 220 22.31 7.18 -19.59
C GLN A 220 23.59 6.36 -19.40
N GLY A 221 23.62 5.10 -19.86
CA GLY A 221 24.75 4.20 -19.67
C GLY A 221 24.98 3.79 -18.21
N VAL A 222 23.95 3.92 -17.36
CA VAL A 222 24.01 3.61 -15.93
C VAL A 222 23.58 2.17 -15.66
N LEU A 223 22.69 1.59 -16.48
CA LEU A 223 22.22 0.20 -16.34
C LEU A 223 23.26 -0.80 -16.90
N THR A 224 24.09 -1.35 -16.02
CA THR A 224 25.19 -2.28 -16.36
C THR A 224 24.95 -3.70 -15.89
N GLU A 225 24.15 -3.89 -14.83
CA GLU A 225 23.87 -5.18 -14.20
C GLU A 225 22.34 -5.47 -14.27
N PRO A 226 21.92 -6.75 -14.22
CA PRO A 226 20.51 -7.11 -14.38
C PRO A 226 19.62 -6.54 -13.27
N THR A 227 18.37 -6.23 -13.62
CA THR A 227 17.29 -5.94 -12.66
C THR A 227 16.42 -7.17 -12.43
N LEU A 228 16.18 -7.54 -11.17
CA LEU A 228 15.28 -8.61 -10.79
C LEU A 228 13.86 -8.08 -10.58
N LEU A 229 12.92 -8.50 -11.42
CA LEU A 229 11.50 -8.24 -11.26
C LEU A 229 10.80 -9.47 -10.65
N VAL A 230 10.23 -9.30 -9.46
CA VAL A 230 9.45 -10.32 -8.76
C VAL A 230 7.98 -9.95 -8.82
N CYS A 231 7.14 -10.82 -9.40
CA CYS A 231 5.71 -10.57 -9.54
C CYS A 231 4.87 -11.83 -9.25
N PRO A 232 3.54 -11.74 -9.09
CA PRO A 232 2.69 -12.92 -9.01
C PRO A 232 2.84 -13.82 -10.24
N THR A 233 2.78 -15.14 -10.06
CA THR A 233 2.95 -16.12 -11.16
C THR A 233 2.00 -15.85 -12.34
N SER A 234 0.83 -15.31 -12.05
CA SER A 234 -0.22 -15.00 -13.01
C SER A 234 0.09 -13.84 -13.96
N VAL A 235 0.99 -12.92 -13.58
CA VAL A 235 1.34 -11.74 -14.39
C VAL A 235 2.70 -11.84 -15.06
N LEU A 236 3.44 -12.94 -14.86
CA LEU A 236 4.73 -13.20 -15.53
C LEU A 236 4.65 -13.00 -17.05
N GLY A 237 3.66 -13.62 -17.69
CA GLY A 237 3.44 -13.50 -19.12
C GLY A 237 3.01 -12.09 -19.56
N ASN A 238 2.32 -11.36 -18.67
CA ASN A 238 1.96 -9.99 -18.97
C ASN A 238 3.21 -9.11 -19.03
N TRP A 239 4.06 -9.17 -18.00
CA TRP A 239 5.32 -8.42 -17.99
C TRP A 239 6.21 -8.74 -19.19
N GLU A 240 6.35 -10.01 -19.56
CA GLU A 240 7.13 -10.38 -20.75
C GLU A 240 6.58 -9.72 -22.03
N ARG A 241 5.25 -9.69 -22.21
CA ARG A 241 4.62 -9.04 -23.37
C ARG A 241 4.78 -7.53 -23.34
N GLU A 242 4.58 -6.90 -22.18
CA GLU A 242 4.67 -5.44 -22.02
C GLU A 242 6.09 -4.94 -22.29
N VAL A 243 7.12 -5.64 -21.77
CA VAL A 243 8.52 -5.27 -22.07
C VAL A 243 8.82 -5.44 -23.55
N LYS A 244 8.42 -6.56 -24.18
CA LYS A 244 8.61 -6.75 -25.63
C LYS A 244 7.90 -5.69 -26.48
N LYS A 245 6.73 -5.22 -26.01
CA LYS A 245 5.93 -4.20 -26.71
C LYS A 245 6.53 -2.81 -26.55
N PHE A 246 6.85 -2.39 -25.34
CA PHE A 246 7.22 -1.01 -25.00
C PHE A 246 8.73 -0.77 -24.99
N ALA A 247 9.55 -1.81 -24.84
CA ALA A 247 11.00 -1.73 -24.76
C ALA A 247 11.67 -2.93 -25.44
N PRO A 248 11.51 -3.11 -26.77
CA PRO A 248 12.08 -4.25 -27.50
C PRO A 248 13.61 -4.32 -27.47
N SER A 249 14.29 -3.22 -27.12
CA SER A 249 15.75 -3.18 -26.89
C SER A 249 16.16 -3.95 -25.63
N LEU A 250 15.32 -3.98 -24.59
CA LEU A 250 15.62 -4.64 -23.32
C LEU A 250 15.56 -6.16 -23.48
N GLN A 251 16.64 -6.84 -23.11
CA GLN A 251 16.69 -8.30 -23.12
C GLN A 251 16.08 -8.86 -21.83
N VAL A 252 15.01 -9.64 -21.99
CA VAL A 252 14.25 -10.22 -20.87
C VAL A 252 14.45 -11.72 -20.77
N VAL A 253 14.59 -12.23 -19.54
CA VAL A 253 14.57 -13.66 -19.22
C VAL A 253 13.49 -13.96 -18.19
N VAL A 254 12.61 -14.92 -18.47
CA VAL A 254 11.62 -15.42 -17.51
C VAL A 254 12.19 -16.64 -16.77
N HIS A 255 12.45 -16.50 -15.47
CA HIS A 255 12.88 -17.59 -14.59
C HIS A 255 11.66 -18.29 -13.97
N HIS A 256 11.09 -19.24 -14.71
CA HIS A 256 9.91 -20.02 -14.30
C HIS A 256 9.86 -21.40 -14.96
N GLY A 257 9.12 -22.35 -14.37
CA GLY A 257 8.92 -23.71 -14.89
C GLY A 257 10.00 -24.71 -14.50
N ASP A 258 9.78 -26.00 -14.77
CA ASP A 258 10.64 -27.08 -14.26
C ASP A 258 12.00 -27.17 -14.97
N LYS A 259 12.08 -26.74 -16.23
CA LYS A 259 13.31 -26.73 -17.04
C LYS A 259 14.15 -25.46 -16.86
N ARG A 260 13.83 -24.61 -15.89
CA ARG A 260 14.56 -23.35 -15.65
C ARG A 260 16.00 -23.61 -15.22
N ARG A 261 16.92 -22.77 -15.69
CA ARG A 261 18.36 -22.86 -15.38
C ARG A 261 18.59 -22.55 -13.89
N LYS A 262 19.64 -23.14 -13.30
CA LYS A 262 19.99 -22.94 -11.87
C LYS A 262 21.49 -22.81 -11.65
N GLY A 263 21.87 -22.22 -10.52
CA GLY A 263 23.26 -22.02 -10.12
C GLY A 263 24.08 -21.28 -11.19
N LYS A 264 25.30 -21.75 -11.47
CA LYS A 264 26.22 -21.10 -12.42
C LYS A 264 25.67 -20.98 -13.84
N THR A 265 24.84 -21.92 -14.28
CA THR A 265 24.22 -21.87 -15.63
C THR A 265 23.19 -20.75 -15.74
N PHE A 266 22.54 -20.39 -14.64
CA PHE A 266 21.63 -19.25 -14.56
C PHE A 266 22.42 -17.94 -14.58
N ALA A 267 23.44 -17.81 -13.72
CA ALA A 267 24.29 -16.62 -13.66
C ALA A 267 24.89 -16.26 -15.03
N LYS A 268 25.40 -17.25 -15.78
CA LYS A 268 25.91 -17.03 -17.15
C LYS A 268 24.82 -16.58 -18.12
N ALA A 269 23.58 -17.06 -17.97
CA ALA A 269 22.49 -16.73 -18.87
C ALA A 269 21.91 -15.32 -18.66
N VAL A 270 22.08 -14.75 -17.46
CA VAL A 270 21.51 -13.44 -17.10
C VAL A 270 22.54 -12.30 -17.13
N LYS A 271 23.83 -12.60 -17.25
CA LYS A 271 24.91 -11.59 -17.23
C LYS A 271 24.74 -10.49 -18.29
N ASP A 272 24.31 -10.84 -19.50
CA ASP A 272 24.12 -9.89 -20.61
C ASP A 272 22.64 -9.49 -20.78
N LYS A 273 21.86 -9.54 -19.69
CA LYS A 273 20.41 -9.28 -19.71
C LYS A 273 20.07 -8.12 -18.79
N GLN A 274 19.19 -7.25 -19.24
CA GLN A 274 18.76 -6.10 -18.44
C GLN A 274 17.66 -6.48 -17.44
N VAL A 275 16.78 -7.43 -17.76
CA VAL A 275 15.62 -7.77 -16.91
C VAL A 275 15.46 -9.28 -16.74
N VAL A 276 15.33 -9.71 -15.49
CA VAL A 276 14.95 -11.09 -15.13
C VAL A 276 13.64 -11.08 -14.38
N ILE A 277 12.65 -11.83 -14.89
CA ILE A 277 11.31 -11.90 -14.31
C ILE A 277 11.15 -13.24 -13.58
N THR A 278 10.74 -13.21 -12.31
CA THR A 278 10.43 -14.41 -11.54
C THR A 278 9.22 -14.21 -10.63
N SER A 279 8.83 -15.27 -9.91
CA SER A 279 7.68 -15.22 -8.99
C SER A 279 8.06 -15.34 -7.53
N TYR A 280 7.24 -14.77 -6.64
CA TYR A 280 7.46 -14.80 -5.19
C TYR A 280 7.79 -16.20 -4.62
N PRO A 281 7.07 -17.29 -5.00
CA PRO A 281 7.43 -18.63 -4.52
C PRO A 281 8.81 -19.11 -4.99
N LEU A 282 9.24 -18.69 -6.18
CA LEU A 282 10.53 -19.06 -6.76
C LEU A 282 11.69 -18.28 -6.16
N VAL A 283 11.46 -17.04 -5.71
CA VAL A 283 12.51 -16.27 -5.00
C VAL A 283 12.98 -17.02 -3.76
N TYR A 284 12.05 -17.58 -2.98
CA TYR A 284 12.41 -18.43 -1.85
C TYR A 284 13.03 -19.75 -2.29
N ARG A 285 12.38 -20.48 -3.21
CA ARG A 285 12.80 -21.84 -3.61
C ARG A 285 14.18 -21.87 -4.26
N ASP A 286 14.51 -20.86 -5.04
CA ASP A 286 15.77 -20.77 -5.77
C ASP A 286 16.66 -19.63 -5.23
N SER A 287 16.51 -19.26 -3.95
CA SER A 287 17.23 -18.15 -3.32
C SER A 287 18.75 -18.25 -3.53
N ALA A 288 19.34 -19.44 -3.33
CA ALA A 288 20.78 -19.67 -3.55
C ALA A 288 21.23 -19.43 -5.01
N THR A 289 20.34 -19.63 -5.99
CA THR A 289 20.65 -19.29 -7.40
C THR A 289 20.60 -17.80 -7.63
N LEU A 290 19.60 -17.12 -7.08
CA LEU A 290 19.41 -15.68 -7.25
C LEU A 290 20.45 -14.85 -6.49
N GLN A 291 20.93 -15.33 -5.34
CA GLN A 291 22.01 -14.69 -4.58
C GLN A 291 23.38 -14.76 -5.29
N GLY A 292 23.54 -15.65 -6.28
CA GLY A 292 24.76 -15.76 -7.07
C GLY A 292 24.85 -14.79 -8.25
N VAL A 293 23.99 -13.77 -8.29
CA VAL A 293 23.92 -12.74 -9.34
C VAL A 293 23.99 -11.37 -8.68
N ASP A 294 24.77 -10.49 -9.27
CA ASP A 294 24.89 -9.10 -8.83
C ASP A 294 23.74 -8.31 -9.46
N TRP A 295 22.72 -8.02 -8.67
CA TRP A 295 21.55 -7.30 -9.14
C TRP A 295 21.80 -5.79 -9.07
N GLN A 296 21.50 -5.05 -10.13
CA GLN A 296 21.51 -3.58 -10.06
C GLN A 296 20.29 -3.05 -9.31
N GLY A 297 19.17 -3.75 -9.44
CA GLY A 297 17.89 -3.35 -8.89
C GLY A 297 16.98 -4.54 -8.62
N ILE A 298 16.11 -4.37 -7.62
CA ILE A 298 15.06 -5.32 -7.29
C ILE A 298 13.72 -4.61 -7.28
N VAL A 299 12.80 -5.13 -8.09
CA VAL A 299 11.47 -4.58 -8.26
C VAL A 299 10.44 -5.61 -7.83
N LEU A 300 9.52 -5.21 -6.94
CA LEU A 300 8.42 -6.03 -6.47
C LEU A 300 7.12 -5.54 -7.06
N ASP A 301 6.50 -6.32 -7.93
CA ASP A 301 5.15 -6.05 -8.41
C ASP A 301 4.12 -6.71 -7.49
N GLU A 302 3.00 -6.04 -7.27
CA GLU A 302 2.02 -6.39 -6.25
C GLU A 302 2.70 -6.64 -4.88
N ALA A 303 3.43 -5.62 -4.41
CA ALA A 303 4.29 -5.69 -3.22
C ALA A 303 3.57 -6.12 -1.92
N GLN A 304 2.24 -6.12 -1.88
CA GLN A 304 1.46 -6.74 -0.80
C GLN A 304 1.76 -8.24 -0.62
N ASN A 305 2.37 -8.90 -1.61
CA ASN A 305 2.86 -10.28 -1.45
C ASN A 305 3.97 -10.41 -0.38
N ILE A 306 4.62 -9.31 0.03
CA ILE A 306 5.60 -9.29 1.13
C ILE A 306 5.06 -8.64 2.42
N LYS A 307 3.74 -8.46 2.53
CA LYS A 307 3.09 -7.78 3.67
C LYS A 307 3.42 -8.38 5.03
N ASN A 308 3.61 -9.70 5.08
CA ASN A 308 4.07 -10.38 6.29
C ASN A 308 5.61 -10.46 6.29
N PRO A 309 6.31 -9.76 7.19
CA PRO A 309 7.76 -9.81 7.24
C PRO A 309 8.30 -11.17 7.70
N GLY A 310 7.52 -11.98 8.41
CA GLY A 310 7.92 -13.33 8.84
C GLY A 310 7.79 -14.39 7.75
N ALA A 311 7.16 -14.09 6.61
CA ALA A 311 7.02 -15.06 5.54
C ALA A 311 8.38 -15.33 4.85
N LYS A 312 8.63 -16.60 4.53
CA LYS A 312 9.90 -17.05 3.93
C LYS A 312 10.23 -16.33 2.62
N GLN A 313 9.22 -16.02 1.80
CA GLN A 313 9.39 -15.25 0.57
C GLN A 313 9.80 -13.81 0.85
N SER A 314 9.19 -13.14 1.84
CA SER A 314 9.54 -11.77 2.24
C SER A 314 10.98 -11.69 2.77
N GLN A 315 11.38 -12.68 3.58
CA GLN A 315 12.75 -12.78 4.08
C GLN A 315 13.75 -13.00 2.94
N ALA A 316 13.46 -13.93 2.01
CA ALA A 316 14.35 -14.21 0.88
C ALA A 316 14.51 -12.99 -0.05
N VAL A 317 13.41 -12.29 -0.35
CA VAL A 317 13.44 -11.06 -1.15
C VAL A 317 14.31 -9.99 -0.48
N ARG A 318 14.09 -9.70 0.80
CA ARG A 318 14.91 -8.71 1.54
C ARG A 318 16.37 -9.13 1.60
N GLN A 319 16.65 -10.40 1.86
CA GLN A 319 18.03 -10.89 1.89
C GLN A 319 18.75 -10.63 0.57
N ILE A 320 18.12 -10.91 -0.58
CA ILE A 320 18.70 -10.63 -1.90
C ILE A 320 18.80 -9.11 -2.14
N ALA A 321 17.79 -8.35 -1.74
CA ALA A 321 17.76 -6.89 -1.92
C ALA A 321 18.75 -6.13 -1.06
N HIS A 322 19.15 -6.68 0.08
CA HIS A 322 20.04 -6.05 1.05
C HIS A 322 21.47 -6.60 0.94
N MET A 323 21.75 -7.53 0.02
CA MET A 323 23.10 -7.97 -0.28
C MET A 323 23.91 -6.84 -0.91
N GLU A 324 25.07 -6.57 -0.32
CA GLU A 324 26.10 -5.71 -0.89
C GLU A 324 27.05 -6.58 -1.71
N ASN A 325 26.82 -6.65 -3.02
CA ASN A 325 27.75 -7.31 -3.93
C ASN A 325 28.54 -6.24 -4.71
N GLY A 326 29.85 -6.19 -4.50
CA GLY A 326 30.72 -5.19 -5.14
C GLY A 326 30.65 -3.81 -4.49
N THR A 327 30.48 -2.75 -5.28
CA THR A 327 30.66 -1.34 -4.87
C THR A 327 29.36 -0.56 -4.54
N SER A 328 28.16 -1.14 -4.64
CA SER A 328 26.91 -0.46 -4.25
C SER A 328 25.76 -1.43 -3.97
N ALA A 329 24.86 -1.05 -3.06
CA ALA A 329 23.56 -1.70 -2.88
C ALA A 329 22.64 -1.51 -4.12
N PRO A 330 21.74 -2.48 -4.41
CA PRO A 330 20.79 -2.37 -5.51
C PRO A 330 19.72 -1.30 -5.23
N PHE A 331 19.19 -0.68 -6.30
CA PHE A 331 17.98 0.15 -6.17
C PHE A 331 16.76 -0.74 -5.89
N ARG A 332 15.77 -0.21 -5.18
CA ARG A 332 14.61 -1.00 -4.71
C ARG A 332 13.32 -0.29 -5.06
N ILE A 333 12.44 -0.98 -5.77
CA ILE A 333 11.15 -0.44 -6.18
C ILE A 333 10.04 -1.39 -5.77
N ALA A 334 8.98 -0.87 -5.16
CA ALA A 334 7.75 -1.58 -4.89
C ALA A 334 6.64 -0.97 -5.75
N LEU A 335 5.95 -1.81 -6.52
CA LEU A 335 4.76 -1.46 -7.27
C LEU A 335 3.55 -2.07 -6.57
N THR A 336 2.56 -1.26 -6.24
CA THR A 336 1.32 -1.73 -5.61
C THR A 336 0.15 -0.81 -5.93
N GLY A 337 -1.08 -1.30 -5.85
CA GLY A 337 -2.28 -0.45 -5.92
C GLY A 337 -2.67 0.13 -4.55
N THR A 338 -2.27 -0.53 -3.47
CA THR A 338 -2.61 -0.17 -2.10
C THR A 338 -1.38 -0.37 -1.21
N PRO A 339 -0.64 0.70 -0.88
CA PRO A 339 0.61 0.58 -0.12
C PRO A 339 0.38 0.11 1.33
N VAL A 340 -0.86 0.26 1.81
CA VAL A 340 -1.37 -0.36 3.04
C VAL A 340 -2.68 -1.03 2.66
N GLU A 341 -2.76 -2.35 2.85
CA GLU A 341 -4.02 -3.10 2.69
C GLU A 341 -4.67 -3.10 4.08
N ASN A 342 -4.14 -3.86 5.04
CA ASN A 342 -4.86 -4.16 6.29
C ASN A 342 -4.27 -3.54 7.55
N ARG A 343 -2.94 -3.43 7.66
CA ARG A 343 -2.26 -3.06 8.91
C ARG A 343 -1.01 -2.21 8.65
N LEU A 344 -0.66 -1.31 9.56
CA LEU A 344 0.56 -0.51 9.47
C LEU A 344 1.84 -1.37 9.48
N SER A 345 1.77 -2.60 10.01
CA SER A 345 2.88 -3.55 9.90
C SER A 345 3.21 -3.94 8.46
N GLU A 346 2.25 -3.87 7.53
CA GLU A 346 2.46 -4.14 6.11
C GLU A 346 3.24 -3.00 5.46
N LEU A 347 2.89 -1.76 5.79
CA LEU A 347 3.63 -0.56 5.40
C LEU A 347 5.09 -0.65 5.84
N TRP A 348 5.32 -1.05 7.10
CA TRP A 348 6.66 -1.26 7.62
C TRP A 348 7.42 -2.32 6.82
N SER A 349 6.79 -3.45 6.46
CA SER A 349 7.46 -4.51 5.68
C SER A 349 7.91 -4.03 4.30
N ILE A 350 7.10 -3.20 3.63
CA ILE A 350 7.43 -2.60 2.33
C ILE A 350 8.54 -1.56 2.49
N LEU A 351 8.43 -0.66 3.48
CA LEU A 351 9.42 0.40 3.69
C LEU A 351 10.77 -0.15 4.19
N ASP A 352 10.78 -1.21 4.98
CA ASP A 352 12.00 -1.92 5.39
C ASP A 352 12.67 -2.62 4.21
N PHE A 353 11.88 -3.14 3.25
CA PHE A 353 12.44 -3.60 1.98
C PHE A 353 13.10 -2.45 1.22
N LEU A 354 12.42 -1.31 1.07
CA LEU A 354 12.89 -0.16 0.30
C LEU A 354 14.13 0.51 0.92
N ASN A 355 14.04 0.81 2.21
CA ASN A 355 14.97 1.63 2.98
C ASN A 355 15.24 0.96 4.35
N PRO A 356 16.11 -0.07 4.41
CA PRO A 356 16.32 -0.85 5.62
C PRO A 356 16.79 0.02 6.79
N GLY A 357 16.16 -0.16 7.95
CA GLY A 357 16.45 0.59 9.18
C GLY A 357 15.83 1.99 9.27
N TYR A 358 15.27 2.53 8.18
CA TYR A 358 14.73 3.90 8.15
C TYR A 358 13.54 4.13 9.09
N LEU A 359 12.75 3.10 9.40
CA LEU A 359 11.67 3.17 10.39
C LEU A 359 12.01 2.47 11.71
N GLY A 360 13.28 2.14 11.91
CA GLY A 360 13.74 1.29 13.00
C GLY A 360 13.29 -0.16 12.85
N ASP A 361 13.62 -0.97 13.86
CA ASP A 361 13.18 -2.36 13.89
C ASP A 361 11.66 -2.48 14.07
N ARG A 362 11.15 -3.70 13.87
CA ARG A 362 9.72 -4.00 13.97
C ARG A 362 9.13 -3.65 15.33
N GLN A 363 9.86 -3.86 16.42
CA GLN A 363 9.35 -3.61 17.78
C GLN A 363 9.25 -2.12 18.07
N PHE A 364 10.26 -1.35 17.64
CA PHE A 364 10.25 0.10 17.71
C PHE A 364 9.08 0.67 16.91
N PHE A 365 8.93 0.27 15.63
CA PHE A 365 7.83 0.74 14.79
C PHE A 365 6.46 0.44 15.40
N GLN A 366 6.30 -0.78 15.93
CA GLN A 366 5.04 -1.19 16.54
C GLN A 366 4.70 -0.38 17.79
N ARG A 367 5.68 -0.05 18.64
CA ARG A 367 5.47 0.77 19.85
C ARG A 367 5.28 2.25 19.53
N ARG A 368 6.03 2.80 18.58
CA ARG A 368 6.07 4.23 18.26
C ARG A 368 4.91 4.69 17.37
N PHE A 369 4.44 3.82 16.47
CA PHE A 369 3.45 4.17 15.46
C PHE A 369 2.25 3.23 15.46
N ALA A 370 2.45 1.92 15.24
CA ALA A 370 1.32 1.02 14.96
C ALA A 370 0.33 0.93 16.13
N MET A 371 0.80 0.67 17.35
CA MET A 371 -0.07 0.56 18.52
C MET A 371 -0.78 1.88 18.88
N PRO A 372 -0.10 3.04 18.97
CA PRO A 372 -0.75 4.34 19.15
C PRO A 372 -1.86 4.62 18.14
N ILE A 373 -1.60 4.36 16.85
CA ILE A 373 -2.53 4.70 15.76
C ILE A 373 -3.70 3.71 15.73
N GLU A 374 -3.42 2.41 15.66
CA GLU A 374 -4.45 1.38 15.44
C GLU A 374 -5.34 1.16 16.67
N LYS A 375 -4.79 1.29 17.89
CA LYS A 375 -5.53 1.01 19.13
C LYS A 375 -6.12 2.25 19.79
N PHE A 376 -5.43 3.39 19.70
CA PHE A 376 -5.80 4.60 20.44
C PHE A 376 -6.18 5.77 19.51
N GLY A 377 -6.09 5.61 18.18
CA GLY A 377 -6.45 6.66 17.23
C GLY A 377 -5.54 7.89 17.29
N ASP A 378 -4.27 7.73 17.67
CA ASP A 378 -3.32 8.84 17.82
C ASP A 378 -3.00 9.51 16.46
N THR A 379 -3.63 10.66 16.21
CA THR A 379 -3.48 11.44 14.99
C THR A 379 -2.12 12.11 14.87
N ALA A 380 -1.47 12.46 15.98
CA ALA A 380 -0.14 13.07 15.97
C ALA A 380 0.91 12.06 15.48
N SER A 381 0.85 10.83 16.00
CA SER A 381 1.72 9.74 15.53
C SER A 381 1.45 9.39 14.06
N LEU A 382 0.19 9.42 13.61
CA LEU A 382 -0.15 9.22 12.21
C LEU A 382 0.43 10.31 11.31
N GLN A 383 0.36 11.57 11.73
CA GLN A 383 0.90 12.70 10.97
C GLN A 383 2.42 12.62 10.88
N THR A 384 3.12 12.31 11.98
CA THR A 384 4.57 12.06 11.96
C THR A 384 4.92 10.92 11.01
N LEU A 385 4.20 9.80 11.08
CA LEU A 385 4.44 8.67 10.18
C LEU A 385 4.25 9.07 8.72
N ARG A 386 3.16 9.79 8.39
CA ARG A 386 2.89 10.29 7.03
C ARG A 386 4.03 11.16 6.50
N SER A 387 4.55 12.08 7.31
CA SER A 387 5.68 12.92 6.93
C SER A 387 6.97 12.12 6.67
N LEU A 388 7.22 11.08 7.46
CA LEU A 388 8.40 10.21 7.30
C LEU A 388 8.32 9.34 6.03
N VAL A 389 7.14 8.81 5.71
CA VAL A 389 6.98 7.84 4.60
C VAL A 389 6.64 8.50 3.27
N GLY A 390 6.00 9.67 3.28
CA GLY A 390 5.57 10.42 2.09
C GLY A 390 6.64 10.56 1.01
N PRO A 391 7.89 10.94 1.35
CA PRO A 391 9.01 11.02 0.42
C PRO A 391 9.24 9.78 -0.47
N PHE A 392 8.90 8.60 0.04
CA PHE A 392 9.18 7.31 -0.61
C PHE A 392 7.95 6.70 -1.27
N ILE A 393 6.78 7.34 -1.19
CA ILE A 393 5.52 6.81 -1.71
C ILE A 393 4.89 7.82 -2.68
N LEU A 394 4.87 7.46 -3.95
CA LEU A 394 4.10 8.18 -4.96
C LEU A 394 2.77 7.46 -5.18
N ARG A 395 1.66 8.11 -4.83
CA ARG A 395 0.31 7.57 -5.02
C ARG A 395 -0.58 8.56 -5.75
N ARG A 396 -1.10 8.13 -6.89
CA ARG A 396 -2.05 8.88 -7.71
C ARG A 396 -3.34 8.10 -7.88
N LEU A 397 -4.47 8.79 -7.87
CA LEU A 397 -5.79 8.17 -7.99
C LEU A 397 -6.35 8.39 -9.40
N LYS A 398 -7.15 7.45 -9.91
CA LYS A 398 -7.84 7.64 -11.21
C LYS A 398 -8.88 8.73 -11.17
N THR A 399 -9.46 8.97 -10.00
CA THR A 399 -10.45 10.01 -9.75
C THR A 399 -9.83 11.40 -9.67
N ASP A 400 -8.49 11.51 -9.66
CA ASP A 400 -7.82 12.80 -9.70
C ASP A 400 -7.88 13.38 -11.12
N LYS A 401 -8.75 14.39 -11.29
CA LYS A 401 -8.94 15.08 -12.56
C LYS A 401 -7.70 15.83 -13.05
N ASN A 402 -6.72 16.12 -12.18
CA ASN A 402 -5.45 16.69 -12.60
C ASN A 402 -4.55 15.66 -13.31
N ILE A 403 -4.82 14.36 -13.13
CA ILE A 403 -4.01 13.24 -13.60
C ILE A 403 -4.66 12.57 -14.80
N ILE A 404 -5.98 12.36 -14.72
CA ILE A 404 -6.77 11.81 -15.82
C ILE A 404 -7.95 12.73 -16.12
N GLN A 405 -7.89 13.42 -17.27
CA GLN A 405 -9.01 14.23 -17.77
C GLN A 405 -10.02 13.42 -18.59
N ASP A 406 -9.57 12.31 -19.18
CA ASP A 406 -10.32 11.58 -20.22
C ASP A 406 -10.89 10.21 -19.77
N LEU A 407 -10.74 9.81 -18.49
CA LEU A 407 -11.43 8.58 -18.07
C LEU A 407 -12.93 8.89 -17.95
N PRO A 408 -13.81 8.09 -18.58
CA PRO A 408 -15.25 8.25 -18.44
C PRO A 408 -15.69 8.01 -16.99
N GLU A 409 -16.95 8.30 -16.67
CA GLU A 409 -17.42 8.18 -15.29
C GLU A 409 -17.51 6.70 -14.87
N LYS A 410 -17.11 6.42 -13.63
CA LYS A 410 -17.40 5.15 -12.95
C LYS A 410 -18.56 5.37 -12.00
N GLN A 411 -19.63 4.60 -12.19
CA GLN A 411 -20.79 4.61 -11.30
C GLN A 411 -20.83 3.29 -10.54
N GLU A 412 -20.73 3.35 -9.20
CA GLU A 412 -20.87 2.19 -8.34
C GLU A 412 -22.26 2.21 -7.70
N MET A 413 -23.00 1.11 -7.84
CA MET A 413 -24.33 0.94 -7.27
C MET A 413 -24.45 -0.38 -6.52
N ASN A 414 -25.10 -0.32 -5.37
CA ASN A 414 -25.52 -1.50 -4.64
C ASN A 414 -26.84 -2.01 -5.24
N VAL A 415 -26.87 -3.28 -5.60
CA VAL A 415 -28.05 -3.97 -6.13
C VAL A 415 -28.57 -4.89 -5.03
N PHE A 416 -29.65 -4.47 -4.39
CA PHE A 416 -30.29 -5.24 -3.33
C PHE A 416 -31.19 -6.32 -3.93
N CYS A 417 -30.99 -7.56 -3.50
CA CYS A 417 -31.72 -8.73 -3.96
C CYS A 417 -32.37 -9.43 -2.76
N GLY A 418 -33.68 -9.55 -2.74
CA GLY A 418 -34.34 -10.37 -1.72
C GLY A 418 -34.01 -11.86 -1.90
N LEU A 419 -34.09 -12.63 -0.81
CA LEU A 419 -33.98 -14.09 -0.88
C LEU A 419 -35.28 -14.69 -1.44
N SER A 420 -35.16 -15.77 -2.21
CA SER A 420 -36.32 -16.63 -2.54
C SER A 420 -36.83 -17.35 -1.28
N GLY A 421 -38.07 -17.84 -1.30
CA GLY A 421 -38.63 -18.61 -0.17
C GLY A 421 -37.79 -19.85 0.19
N GLU A 422 -37.24 -20.55 -0.80
CA GLU A 422 -36.30 -21.67 -0.58
C GLU A 422 -35.01 -21.19 0.08
N GLN A 423 -34.41 -20.10 -0.42
CA GLN A 423 -33.19 -19.52 0.17
C GLN A 423 -33.41 -19.10 1.62
N ALA A 424 -34.50 -18.40 1.92
CA ALA A 424 -34.81 -17.93 3.27
C ALA A 424 -34.97 -19.09 4.26
N SER A 425 -35.69 -20.15 3.86
CA SER A 425 -35.88 -21.35 4.67
C SER A 425 -34.56 -22.08 4.96
N LEU A 426 -33.74 -22.29 3.93
CA LEU A 426 -32.42 -22.90 4.07
C LEU A 426 -31.47 -22.04 4.90
N TYR A 427 -31.56 -20.72 4.79
CA TYR A 427 -30.69 -19.77 5.46
C TYR A 427 -30.96 -19.80 6.96
N GLN A 428 -32.23 -19.65 7.34
CA GLN A 428 -32.65 -19.70 8.73
C GLN A 428 -32.26 -21.02 9.39
N LYS A 429 -32.57 -22.15 8.73
CA LYS A 429 -32.21 -23.49 9.22
C LYS A 429 -30.71 -23.63 9.45
N LEU A 430 -29.89 -23.19 8.50
CA LEU A 430 -28.43 -23.26 8.59
C LEU A 430 -27.88 -22.41 9.74
N VAL A 431 -28.42 -21.21 9.96
CA VAL A 431 -28.03 -20.34 11.07
C VAL A 431 -28.39 -20.99 12.41
N ASP A 432 -29.62 -21.48 12.56
CA ASP A 432 -30.08 -22.06 13.82
C ASP A 432 -29.27 -23.31 14.21
N GLU A 433 -29.03 -24.22 13.26
CA GLU A 433 -28.24 -25.44 13.48
C GLU A 433 -26.77 -25.11 13.82
N SER A 434 -26.18 -24.15 13.11
CA SER A 434 -24.75 -23.83 13.28
C SER A 434 -24.49 -23.00 14.53
N MET A 435 -25.43 -22.14 14.96
CA MET A 435 -25.28 -21.36 16.18
C MET A 435 -25.27 -22.24 17.43
N ALA A 436 -26.12 -23.28 17.47
CA ALA A 436 -26.11 -24.26 18.56
C ALA A 436 -24.74 -24.96 18.69
N GLU A 437 -24.11 -25.33 17.57
CA GLU A 437 -22.78 -25.94 17.56
C GLU A 437 -21.69 -24.93 17.98
N ILE A 438 -21.74 -23.70 17.46
CA ILE A 438 -20.77 -22.63 17.75
C ILE A 438 -20.78 -22.27 19.25
N GLU A 439 -21.95 -22.17 19.87
CA GLU A 439 -22.13 -21.89 21.30
C GLU A 439 -21.44 -22.90 22.20
N SER A 440 -21.43 -24.17 21.79
CA SER A 440 -20.79 -25.26 22.52
C SER A 440 -19.27 -25.38 22.29
N SER A 441 -18.70 -24.55 21.41
CA SER A 441 -17.32 -24.68 20.93
C SER A 441 -16.43 -23.50 21.38
N GLN A 442 -15.12 -23.73 21.48
CA GLN A 442 -14.14 -22.71 21.89
C GLN A 442 -12.87 -22.74 21.03
N GLY A 443 -12.10 -21.65 21.08
CA GLY A 443 -10.79 -21.55 20.43
C GLY A 443 -10.80 -21.79 18.91
N ILE A 444 -9.84 -22.56 18.40
CA ILE A 444 -9.68 -22.86 16.97
C ILE A 444 -10.91 -23.55 16.37
N GLN A 445 -11.58 -24.43 17.13
CA GLN A 445 -12.77 -25.13 16.65
C GLN A 445 -13.90 -24.14 16.38
N ARG A 446 -14.15 -23.21 17.31
CA ARG A 446 -15.15 -22.15 17.14
C ARG A 446 -14.88 -21.32 15.88
N ARG A 447 -13.62 -20.89 15.69
CA ARG A 447 -13.22 -20.11 14.50
C ARG A 447 -13.48 -20.90 13.21
N GLY A 448 -13.15 -22.19 13.19
CA GLY A 448 -13.40 -23.07 12.04
C GLY A 448 -14.88 -23.22 11.70
N LEU A 449 -15.74 -23.36 12.71
CA LEU A 449 -17.20 -23.44 12.54
C LEU A 449 -17.78 -22.15 11.98
N ILE A 450 -17.38 -21.00 12.52
CA ILE A 450 -17.81 -19.69 12.03
C ILE A 450 -17.43 -19.51 10.55
N LEU A 451 -16.16 -19.76 10.18
CA LEU A 451 -15.73 -19.64 8.79
C LEU A 451 -16.50 -20.58 7.85
N THR A 452 -16.82 -21.79 8.31
CA THR A 452 -17.62 -22.75 7.54
C THR A 452 -19.06 -22.27 7.35
N LEU A 453 -19.67 -21.71 8.40
CA LEU A 453 -21.01 -21.12 8.33
C LEU A 453 -21.04 -19.95 7.35
N LEU A 454 -20.11 -18.99 7.48
CA LEU A 454 -20.01 -17.84 6.60
C LEU A 454 -19.87 -18.26 5.13
N LEU A 455 -19.01 -19.24 4.85
CA LEU A 455 -18.83 -19.79 3.50
C LEU A 455 -20.15 -20.34 2.95
N LYS A 456 -20.88 -21.15 3.72
CA LYS A 456 -22.16 -21.74 3.30
C LYS A 456 -23.25 -20.70 3.12
N LEU A 457 -23.33 -19.69 3.99
CA LEU A 457 -24.31 -18.61 3.86
C LEU A 457 -24.05 -17.79 2.59
N LYS A 458 -22.78 -17.48 2.28
CA LYS A 458 -22.44 -16.82 0.99
C LYS A 458 -22.85 -17.66 -0.22
N GLN A 459 -22.63 -18.98 -0.16
CA GLN A 459 -23.07 -19.87 -1.23
C GLN A 459 -24.59 -19.84 -1.41
N LEU A 460 -25.32 -19.85 -0.30
CA LEU A 460 -26.79 -19.84 -0.31
C LEU A 460 -27.36 -18.50 -0.80
N CYS A 461 -26.78 -17.36 -0.39
CA CYS A 461 -27.14 -16.04 -0.91
C CYS A 461 -26.99 -15.98 -2.44
N ASN A 462 -25.99 -16.67 -3.00
CA ASN A 462 -25.84 -16.78 -4.45
C ASN A 462 -26.89 -17.67 -5.09
N HIS A 463 -27.02 -18.92 -4.62
CA HIS A 463 -28.03 -19.87 -5.11
C HIS A 463 -28.09 -21.15 -4.25
N PRO A 464 -29.29 -21.71 -3.97
CA PRO A 464 -29.45 -23.01 -3.28
C PRO A 464 -28.64 -24.15 -3.91
N ALA A 465 -28.67 -24.31 -5.23
CA ALA A 465 -27.84 -25.25 -5.99
C ALA A 465 -26.36 -25.29 -5.61
N LEU A 466 -25.73 -24.15 -5.27
CA LEU A 466 -24.34 -24.11 -4.88
C LEU A 466 -24.12 -24.72 -3.49
N PHE A 467 -25.03 -24.43 -2.56
CA PHE A 467 -25.04 -25.02 -1.22
C PHE A 467 -25.40 -26.52 -1.24
N LEU A 468 -26.42 -26.89 -2.01
CA LEU A 468 -26.94 -28.25 -2.17
C LEU A 468 -26.10 -29.13 -3.11
N LYS A 469 -25.07 -28.56 -3.75
CA LYS A 469 -24.18 -29.22 -4.72
C LYS A 469 -24.93 -29.83 -5.91
N GLN A 470 -25.95 -29.13 -6.38
CA GLN A 470 -26.68 -29.50 -7.59
C GLN A 470 -25.81 -29.25 -8.83
N LYS A 471 -26.10 -29.97 -9.91
CA LYS A 471 -25.28 -29.92 -11.14
C LYS A 471 -25.82 -29.00 -12.22
N LYS A 472 -27.04 -28.49 -12.05
CA LYS A 472 -27.76 -27.67 -13.03
C LYS A 472 -28.60 -26.62 -12.31
N LEU A 473 -28.92 -25.56 -13.04
CA LEU A 473 -29.84 -24.51 -12.63
C LEU A 473 -31.07 -24.61 -13.53
N ASP A 474 -32.24 -24.74 -12.94
CA ASP A 474 -33.48 -24.96 -13.68
C ASP A 474 -34.28 -23.66 -13.84
N ASP A 475 -34.35 -22.81 -12.81
CA ASP A 475 -35.10 -21.55 -12.79
C ASP A 475 -34.35 -20.45 -12.01
N SER A 476 -34.25 -19.24 -12.58
CA SER A 476 -33.67 -18.07 -11.92
C SER A 476 -34.43 -17.65 -10.68
N LYS A 477 -35.75 -17.90 -10.60
CA LYS A 477 -36.58 -17.56 -9.42
C LYS A 477 -36.15 -18.24 -8.13
N SER A 478 -35.36 -19.32 -8.24
CA SER A 478 -34.77 -20.01 -7.10
C SER A 478 -33.71 -19.16 -6.37
N SER A 479 -33.22 -18.08 -6.99
CA SER A 479 -32.29 -17.12 -6.38
C SER A 479 -32.57 -15.69 -6.80
N GLY A 480 -32.79 -14.79 -5.83
CA GLY A 480 -33.00 -13.37 -6.13
C GLY A 480 -31.82 -12.71 -6.84
N LYS A 481 -30.58 -13.12 -6.54
CA LYS A 481 -29.39 -12.63 -7.25
C LYS A 481 -29.32 -13.14 -8.68
N LEU A 482 -29.65 -14.41 -8.93
CA LEU A 482 -29.64 -14.95 -10.29
C LEU A 482 -30.72 -14.30 -11.16
N LEU A 483 -31.93 -14.12 -10.60
CA LEU A 483 -33.03 -13.41 -11.24
C LEU A 483 -32.59 -12.01 -11.65
N ARG A 484 -32.09 -11.22 -10.69
CA ARG A 484 -31.69 -9.83 -10.96
C ARG A 484 -30.52 -9.74 -11.92
N LEU A 485 -29.55 -10.65 -11.84
CA LEU A 485 -28.42 -10.70 -12.76
C LEU A 485 -28.89 -10.98 -14.18
N GLN A 486 -29.83 -11.92 -14.36
CA GLN A 486 -30.37 -12.25 -15.68
C GLN A 486 -31.06 -11.03 -16.30
N GLU A 487 -31.96 -10.36 -15.57
CA GLU A 487 -32.65 -9.15 -16.05
C GLU A 487 -31.67 -8.06 -16.51
N MET A 488 -30.65 -7.76 -15.71
CA MET A 488 -29.66 -6.73 -16.03
C MET A 488 -28.74 -7.12 -17.18
N LEU A 489 -28.49 -8.41 -17.40
CA LEU A 489 -27.68 -8.89 -18.53
C LEU A 489 -28.48 -8.89 -19.83
N GLU A 490 -29.79 -9.17 -19.78
CA GLU A 490 -30.69 -9.04 -20.93
C GLU A 490 -30.69 -7.59 -21.43
N GLU A 491 -30.92 -6.63 -20.53
CA GLU A 491 -30.85 -5.19 -20.84
C GLU A 491 -29.48 -4.79 -21.42
N ALA A 492 -28.38 -5.18 -20.78
CA ALA A 492 -27.03 -4.84 -21.24
C ALA A 492 -26.73 -5.43 -22.64
N ILE A 493 -27.19 -6.65 -22.94
CA ILE A 493 -26.99 -7.25 -24.26
C ILE A 493 -27.81 -6.51 -25.32
N GLU A 494 -29.06 -6.15 -25.03
CA GLU A 494 -29.93 -5.39 -25.93
C GLU A 494 -29.35 -4.01 -26.29
N GLU A 495 -28.72 -3.33 -25.32
CA GLU A 495 -28.01 -2.06 -25.54
C GLU A 495 -26.68 -2.20 -26.28
N GLY A 496 -26.24 -3.43 -26.55
CA GLY A 496 -24.99 -3.71 -27.24
C GLY A 496 -23.76 -3.62 -26.34
N ASP A 497 -23.94 -3.77 -25.04
CA ASP A 497 -22.89 -3.64 -24.03
C ASP A 497 -22.15 -4.96 -23.76
N HIS A 498 -21.08 -4.84 -22.98
CA HIS A 498 -20.22 -5.96 -22.60
C HIS A 498 -20.08 -6.02 -21.08
N ALA A 499 -20.18 -7.23 -20.53
CA ALA A 499 -20.28 -7.45 -19.10
C ALA A 499 -19.16 -8.36 -18.57
N LEU A 500 -18.58 -7.96 -17.43
CA LEU A 500 -17.77 -8.85 -16.58
C LEU A 500 -18.59 -9.31 -15.40
N ILE A 501 -18.56 -10.60 -15.09
CA ILE A 501 -19.22 -11.18 -13.92
C ILE A 501 -18.16 -11.78 -13.00
N PHE A 502 -17.98 -11.21 -11.81
CA PHE A 502 -17.03 -11.65 -10.82
C PHE A 502 -17.69 -12.49 -9.71
N THR A 503 -17.15 -13.69 -9.50
CA THR A 503 -17.56 -14.60 -8.42
C THR A 503 -16.35 -15.13 -7.65
N GLN A 504 -16.48 -15.37 -6.34
CA GLN A 504 -15.45 -16.07 -5.56
C GLN A 504 -15.47 -17.59 -5.79
N PHE A 505 -16.58 -18.15 -6.26
CA PHE A 505 -16.78 -19.58 -6.38
C PHE A 505 -16.66 -20.06 -7.84
N ALA A 506 -15.59 -20.80 -8.14
CA ALA A 506 -15.42 -21.35 -9.49
C ALA A 506 -16.55 -22.32 -9.89
N GLU A 507 -17.13 -23.04 -8.92
CA GLU A 507 -18.30 -23.90 -9.15
C GLU A 507 -19.53 -23.09 -9.54
N TRP A 508 -19.72 -21.92 -8.93
CA TRP A 508 -20.80 -21.01 -9.30
C TRP A 508 -20.63 -20.48 -10.73
N GLY A 509 -19.42 -20.05 -11.09
CA GLY A 509 -19.11 -19.62 -12.46
C GLY A 509 -19.39 -20.70 -13.51
N LYS A 510 -19.18 -21.99 -13.20
CA LYS A 510 -19.52 -23.11 -14.10
C LYS A 510 -21.03 -23.26 -14.28
N LEU A 511 -21.80 -23.17 -13.20
CA LEU A 511 -23.26 -23.26 -13.23
C LEU A 511 -23.86 -22.05 -13.97
N LEU A 512 -23.41 -20.84 -13.62
CA LEU A 512 -23.81 -19.60 -14.27
C LEU A 512 -23.56 -19.62 -15.77
N LYS A 513 -22.37 -20.06 -16.20
CA LYS A 513 -22.05 -20.15 -17.62
C LYS A 513 -23.12 -20.93 -18.39
N VAL A 514 -23.36 -22.19 -17.98
CA VAL A 514 -24.28 -23.09 -18.69
C VAL A 514 -25.70 -22.54 -18.68
N TYR A 515 -26.13 -21.95 -17.57
CA TYR A 515 -27.45 -21.36 -17.43
C TYR A 515 -27.63 -20.13 -18.34
N LEU A 516 -26.70 -19.17 -18.27
CA LEU A 516 -26.79 -17.92 -19.02
C LEU A 516 -26.61 -18.14 -20.53
N GLU A 517 -25.77 -19.09 -20.97
CA GLU A 517 -25.67 -19.46 -22.40
C GLU A 517 -27.02 -19.96 -22.94
N LYS A 518 -27.76 -20.72 -22.13
CA LYS A 518 -29.08 -21.24 -22.49
C LYS A 518 -30.14 -20.13 -22.55
N GLN A 519 -30.14 -19.21 -21.58
CA GLN A 519 -31.18 -18.17 -21.49
C GLN A 519 -30.94 -17.00 -22.45
N LEU A 520 -29.69 -16.56 -22.59
CA LEU A 520 -29.33 -15.36 -23.36
C LEU A 520 -28.97 -15.66 -24.82
N GLY A 521 -28.85 -16.95 -25.20
CA GLY A 521 -28.66 -17.35 -26.59
C GLY A 521 -27.32 -16.94 -27.21
N GLY A 522 -26.22 -17.03 -26.45
CA GLY A 522 -24.87 -16.67 -26.92
C GLY A 522 -23.76 -17.36 -26.14
N GLU A 523 -22.56 -17.39 -26.71
CA GLU A 523 -21.38 -17.95 -26.03
C GLU A 523 -20.99 -17.08 -24.82
N ILE A 524 -20.61 -17.73 -23.72
CA ILE A 524 -20.08 -17.06 -22.53
C ILE A 524 -18.71 -17.62 -22.18
N LEU A 525 -17.73 -16.74 -22.02
CA LEU A 525 -16.38 -17.13 -21.59
C LEU A 525 -16.32 -17.26 -20.07
N PHE A 526 -15.51 -18.20 -19.60
CA PHE A 526 -15.27 -18.38 -18.17
C PHE A 526 -13.78 -18.59 -17.86
N LEU A 527 -13.22 -17.64 -17.13
CA LEU A 527 -11.81 -17.60 -16.73
C LEU A 527 -11.68 -17.88 -15.23
N TYR A 528 -11.03 -18.99 -14.90
CA TYR A 528 -10.83 -19.39 -13.50
C TYR A 528 -9.44 -20.01 -13.27
N GLY A 529 -9.13 -20.32 -12.01
CA GLY A 529 -7.77 -20.71 -11.60
C GLY A 529 -7.17 -21.93 -12.32
N ALA A 530 -8.00 -22.85 -12.82
CA ALA A 530 -7.54 -24.03 -13.55
C ALA A 530 -7.37 -23.80 -15.06
N THR A 531 -7.76 -22.63 -15.59
CA THR A 531 -7.59 -22.29 -17.01
C THR A 531 -6.09 -22.18 -17.33
N ARG A 532 -5.63 -22.95 -18.34
CA ARG A 532 -4.23 -22.94 -18.78
C ARG A 532 -3.83 -21.57 -19.30
N LYS A 533 -2.54 -21.20 -19.18
CA LYS A 533 -2.03 -19.88 -19.59
C LYS A 533 -2.40 -19.51 -21.03
N GLN A 534 -2.19 -20.42 -21.97
CA GLN A 534 -2.51 -20.19 -23.39
C GLN A 534 -4.00 -19.93 -23.61
N GLN A 535 -4.87 -20.78 -23.06
CA GLN A 535 -6.33 -20.61 -23.15
C GLN A 535 -6.80 -19.31 -22.51
N ARG A 536 -6.15 -18.88 -21.43
CA ARG A 536 -6.45 -17.59 -20.78
C ARG A 536 -6.16 -16.43 -21.72
N GLU A 537 -5.02 -16.45 -22.41
CA GLU A 537 -4.63 -15.42 -23.37
C GLU A 537 -5.60 -15.38 -24.56
N GLU A 538 -5.97 -16.54 -25.09
CA GLU A 538 -6.97 -16.68 -26.17
C GLU A 538 -8.35 -16.13 -25.77
N MET A 539 -8.84 -16.44 -24.56
CA MET A 539 -10.13 -15.92 -24.06
C MET A 539 -10.12 -14.40 -23.89
N VAL A 540 -9.04 -13.83 -23.36
CA VAL A 540 -8.91 -12.38 -23.14
C VAL A 540 -8.83 -11.65 -24.47
N ASP A 541 -8.05 -12.18 -25.42
CA ASP A 541 -7.93 -11.59 -26.76
C ASP A 541 -9.27 -11.63 -27.50
N ARG A 542 -9.97 -12.77 -27.46
CA ARG A 542 -11.30 -12.91 -28.06
C ARG A 542 -12.33 -11.97 -27.44
N PHE A 543 -12.35 -11.83 -26.11
CA PHE A 543 -13.24 -10.86 -25.48
C PHE A 543 -12.91 -9.41 -25.89
N GLN A 544 -11.63 -9.03 -25.89
CA GLN A 544 -11.23 -7.63 -26.10
C GLN A 544 -11.25 -7.19 -27.56
N ASN A 545 -10.82 -8.05 -28.48
CA ASN A 545 -10.43 -7.64 -29.84
C ASN A 545 -11.30 -8.24 -30.94
N ASP A 546 -12.01 -9.36 -30.70
CA ASP A 546 -12.86 -10.01 -31.72
C ASP A 546 -14.21 -9.27 -31.85
N PRO A 547 -14.54 -8.63 -32.97
CA PRO A 547 -15.82 -7.95 -33.14
C PRO A 547 -17.03 -8.87 -32.92
N GLU A 548 -16.90 -10.14 -33.30
CA GLU A 548 -17.91 -11.21 -33.12
C GLU A 548 -17.71 -11.99 -31.80
N GLY A 549 -16.84 -11.48 -30.93
CA GLY A 549 -16.53 -12.05 -29.64
C GLY A 549 -17.72 -12.02 -28.68
N PRO A 550 -17.73 -12.90 -27.67
CA PRO A 550 -18.80 -12.99 -26.69
C PRO A 550 -18.90 -11.74 -25.82
N ARG A 551 -20.13 -11.32 -25.53
CA ARG A 551 -20.43 -10.10 -24.75
C ARG A 551 -20.21 -10.27 -23.25
N ILE A 552 -20.24 -11.50 -22.75
CA ILE A 552 -20.13 -11.81 -21.32
C ILE A 552 -18.86 -12.62 -21.06
N LEU A 553 -18.09 -12.17 -20.06
CA LEU A 553 -16.96 -12.90 -19.51
C LEU A 553 -17.14 -13.06 -17.99
N ILE A 554 -17.23 -14.31 -17.55
CA ILE A 554 -17.25 -14.68 -16.13
C ILE A 554 -15.81 -14.87 -15.64
N LEU A 555 -15.47 -14.28 -14.49
CA LEU A 555 -14.17 -14.41 -13.86
C LEU A 555 -14.30 -14.86 -12.40
N SER A 556 -13.50 -15.85 -12.01
CA SER A 556 -13.29 -16.07 -10.57
C SER A 556 -12.38 -14.96 -10.01
N LEU A 557 -12.69 -14.37 -8.85
CA LEU A 557 -11.93 -13.25 -8.26
C LEU A 557 -10.42 -13.52 -8.18
N LYS A 558 -10.00 -14.74 -7.79
CA LYS A 558 -8.57 -15.12 -7.73
C LYS A 558 -7.89 -15.21 -9.10
N ALA A 559 -8.65 -15.47 -10.16
CA ALA A 559 -8.13 -15.53 -11.53
C ALA A 559 -8.27 -14.18 -12.27
N GLY A 560 -9.21 -13.34 -11.86
CA GLY A 560 -9.42 -11.96 -12.35
C GLY A 560 -8.56 -10.90 -11.64
N GLY A 561 -8.05 -11.20 -10.44
CA GLY A 561 -7.16 -10.33 -9.66
C GLY A 561 -5.75 -10.14 -10.24
N THR A 562 -5.50 -10.53 -11.49
CA THR A 562 -4.14 -10.64 -12.04
C THR A 562 -3.98 -9.83 -13.32
N GLY A 563 -3.42 -8.62 -13.28
CA GLY A 563 -2.89 -7.85 -14.43
C GLY A 563 -3.76 -7.57 -15.68
N LEU A 564 -4.94 -8.19 -15.86
CA LEU A 564 -5.70 -8.20 -17.11
C LEU A 564 -6.19 -6.79 -17.50
N ASN A 565 -6.31 -6.57 -18.82
CA ASN A 565 -6.89 -5.36 -19.40
C ASN A 565 -8.19 -5.75 -20.13
N LEU A 566 -9.35 -5.37 -19.59
CA LEU A 566 -10.69 -5.78 -20.05
C LEU A 566 -11.58 -4.55 -20.35
N THR A 567 -10.99 -3.52 -20.95
CA THR A 567 -11.62 -2.21 -21.23
C THR A 567 -12.81 -2.25 -22.19
N ARG A 568 -13.08 -3.36 -22.88
CA ARG A 568 -14.29 -3.48 -23.71
C ARG A 568 -15.55 -3.58 -22.85
N ALA A 569 -15.43 -4.11 -21.64
CA ALA A 569 -16.54 -4.19 -20.70
C ALA A 569 -16.88 -2.82 -20.13
N ASN A 570 -18.16 -2.48 -20.14
CA ASN A 570 -18.70 -1.29 -19.53
C ASN A 570 -19.71 -1.60 -18.42
N HIS A 571 -20.07 -2.88 -18.23
CA HIS A 571 -20.78 -3.38 -17.06
C HIS A 571 -19.89 -4.34 -16.26
N VAL A 572 -19.87 -4.17 -14.94
CA VAL A 572 -19.15 -5.05 -14.00
C VAL A 572 -20.10 -5.50 -12.92
N PHE A 573 -20.32 -6.80 -12.81
CA PHE A 573 -21.20 -7.42 -11.81
C PHE A 573 -20.36 -8.15 -10.76
N HIS A 574 -20.42 -7.73 -9.50
CA HIS A 574 -19.94 -8.49 -8.35
C HIS A 574 -21.12 -9.27 -7.77
N VAL A 575 -21.26 -10.54 -8.18
CA VAL A 575 -22.43 -11.36 -7.79
C VAL A 575 -22.34 -11.83 -6.34
N ASP A 576 -21.13 -11.95 -5.79
CA ASP A 576 -20.90 -12.35 -4.40
C ASP A 576 -20.23 -11.19 -3.66
N ARG A 577 -20.70 -10.83 -2.46
CA ARG A 577 -20.09 -9.71 -1.74
C ARG A 577 -18.75 -10.12 -1.14
N TRP A 578 -17.70 -9.41 -1.52
CA TRP A 578 -16.38 -9.56 -0.95
C TRP A 578 -16.15 -8.50 0.12
N TRP A 579 -15.65 -8.91 1.27
CA TRP A 579 -15.63 -8.03 2.45
C TRP A 579 -14.40 -7.12 2.49
N ASN A 580 -13.38 -7.39 1.66
CA ASN A 580 -12.26 -6.47 1.45
C ASN A 580 -12.53 -5.61 0.19
N PRO A 581 -12.87 -4.31 0.34
CA PRO A 581 -13.14 -3.43 -0.79
C PRO A 581 -11.98 -3.33 -1.78
N ALA A 582 -10.73 -3.45 -1.32
CA ALA A 582 -9.55 -3.37 -2.20
C ALA A 582 -9.55 -4.49 -3.25
N VAL A 583 -10.00 -5.70 -2.91
CA VAL A 583 -10.07 -6.83 -3.84
C VAL A 583 -11.18 -6.63 -4.88
N GLU A 584 -12.36 -6.13 -4.47
CA GLU A 584 -13.43 -5.79 -5.41
C GLU A 584 -13.01 -4.66 -6.35
N ASN A 585 -12.41 -3.60 -5.81
CA ASN A 585 -11.91 -2.48 -6.58
C ASN A 585 -10.84 -2.95 -7.57
N GLN A 586 -9.95 -3.85 -7.17
CA GLN A 586 -8.96 -4.44 -8.07
C GLN A 586 -9.60 -5.21 -9.23
N ALA A 587 -10.70 -5.92 -8.97
CA ALA A 587 -11.46 -6.62 -10.01
C ALA A 587 -12.21 -5.64 -10.94
N THR A 588 -12.88 -4.63 -10.38
CA THR A 588 -13.55 -3.54 -11.13
C THR A 588 -12.57 -2.78 -12.04
N ASP A 589 -11.37 -2.48 -11.52
CA ASP A 589 -10.31 -1.75 -12.21
C ASP A 589 -9.76 -2.47 -13.45
N ARG A 590 -10.19 -3.71 -13.72
CA ARG A 590 -9.90 -4.42 -14.98
C ARG A 590 -10.68 -3.84 -16.16
N ALA A 591 -11.91 -3.39 -15.93
CA ALA A 591 -12.75 -2.72 -16.92
C ALA A 591 -12.57 -1.20 -16.88
N PHE A 592 -12.44 -0.62 -15.68
CA PHE A 592 -12.21 0.81 -15.49
C PHE A 592 -10.72 1.16 -15.59
N ARG A 593 -10.13 1.02 -16.78
CA ARG A 593 -8.70 1.21 -17.03
C ARG A 593 -8.45 2.15 -18.20
N ILE A 594 -7.24 2.70 -18.29
CA ILE A 594 -6.82 3.49 -19.45
C ILE A 594 -7.05 2.71 -20.74
N GLY A 595 -7.74 3.34 -21.70
CA GLY A 595 -8.23 2.69 -22.93
C GLY A 595 -9.73 2.39 -22.88
N GLN A 596 -10.38 2.58 -21.73
CA GLN A 596 -11.84 2.63 -21.62
C GLN A 596 -12.36 3.93 -22.24
N THR A 597 -13.35 3.81 -23.13
CA THR A 597 -14.00 4.93 -23.81
C THR A 597 -15.46 5.11 -23.41
N ARG A 598 -16.02 4.19 -22.62
CA ARG A 598 -17.41 4.19 -22.16
C ARG A 598 -17.50 4.29 -20.64
N ASN A 599 -18.56 4.92 -20.13
CA ASN A 599 -18.86 4.94 -18.69
C ASN A 599 -18.95 3.51 -18.18
N VAL A 600 -18.34 3.25 -17.01
CA VAL A 600 -18.33 1.91 -16.41
C VAL A 600 -19.34 1.87 -15.27
N GLN A 601 -20.33 0.99 -15.40
CA GLN A 601 -21.32 0.71 -14.37
C GLN A 601 -20.90 -0.52 -13.56
N VAL A 602 -20.81 -0.35 -12.25
CA VAL A 602 -20.36 -1.38 -11.31
C VAL A 602 -21.51 -1.73 -10.38
N HIS A 603 -21.98 -2.96 -10.48
CA HIS A 603 -23.14 -3.51 -9.80
C HIS A 603 -22.68 -4.45 -8.70
N LYS A 604 -22.90 -4.07 -7.43
CA LYS A 604 -22.52 -4.89 -6.26
C LYS A 604 -23.75 -5.54 -5.66
N PHE A 605 -23.89 -6.85 -5.82
CA PHE A 605 -25.09 -7.57 -5.40
C PHE A 605 -25.04 -7.86 -3.91
N ILE A 606 -26.15 -7.58 -3.23
CA ILE A 606 -26.29 -7.70 -1.78
C ILE A 606 -27.63 -8.36 -1.47
N CYS A 607 -27.63 -9.48 -0.75
CA CYS A 607 -28.88 -10.07 -0.26
C CYS A 607 -29.45 -9.30 0.94
N THR A 608 -30.64 -8.72 0.76
CA THR A 608 -31.38 -7.98 1.80
C THR A 608 -31.76 -8.88 2.97
N GLY A 609 -31.70 -8.35 4.19
CA GLY A 609 -32.03 -9.05 5.43
C GLY A 609 -30.99 -10.09 5.86
N THR A 610 -29.88 -10.24 5.14
CA THR A 610 -28.87 -11.27 5.40
C THR A 610 -27.59 -10.69 6.00
N LEU A 611 -26.61 -11.56 6.29
CA LEU A 611 -25.26 -11.12 6.63
C LEU A 611 -24.63 -10.18 5.59
N GLU A 612 -24.99 -10.28 4.29
CA GLU A 612 -24.35 -9.45 3.26
C GLU A 612 -24.71 -7.97 3.42
N GLU A 613 -25.97 -7.67 3.74
CA GLU A 613 -26.44 -6.30 3.99
C GLU A 613 -25.80 -5.71 5.23
N ARG A 614 -25.81 -6.43 6.35
CA ARG A 614 -25.19 -5.95 7.61
C ARG A 614 -23.70 -5.70 7.47
N ILE A 615 -23.00 -6.53 6.69
CA ILE A 615 -21.58 -6.32 6.42
C ILE A 615 -21.39 -5.12 5.49
N ASN A 616 -22.25 -4.93 4.49
CA ASN A 616 -22.23 -3.73 3.67
C ASN A 616 -22.39 -2.46 4.51
N ASP A 617 -23.39 -2.42 5.38
CA ASP A 617 -23.67 -1.27 6.25
C ASP A 617 -22.48 -0.97 7.17
N MET A 618 -21.84 -2.00 7.71
CA MET A 618 -20.65 -1.84 8.53
C MET A 618 -19.46 -1.29 7.71
N ILE A 619 -19.27 -1.77 6.48
CA ILE A 619 -18.23 -1.26 5.58
C ILE A 619 -18.49 0.20 5.24
N GLU A 620 -19.74 0.57 4.91
CA GLU A 620 -20.13 1.93 4.56
C GLU A 620 -20.02 2.91 5.74
N SER A 621 -20.49 2.50 6.93
CA SER A 621 -20.35 3.27 8.16
C SER A 621 -18.87 3.50 8.51
N LYS A 622 -18.03 2.48 8.35
CA LYS A 622 -16.59 2.63 8.55
C LYS A 622 -15.96 3.49 7.47
N LYS A 623 -16.41 3.46 6.21
CA LYS A 623 -15.85 4.26 5.10
C LYS A 623 -15.74 5.75 5.42
N GLN A 624 -16.66 6.31 6.22
CA GLN A 624 -16.60 7.71 6.70
C GLN A 624 -15.51 7.99 7.75
N LEU A 625 -15.07 6.99 8.50
CA LEU A 625 -13.96 7.04 9.48
C LEU A 625 -12.66 6.39 8.95
N ALA A 626 -12.73 5.60 7.88
CA ALA A 626 -11.76 4.56 7.51
C ALA A 626 -10.82 4.88 6.35
N GLU A 627 -10.81 6.10 5.81
CA GLU A 627 -9.68 6.51 4.96
C GLU A 627 -8.33 6.49 5.70
N GLN A 628 -8.32 6.14 7.00
CA GLN A 628 -7.12 6.04 7.81
C GLN A 628 -6.80 4.66 8.40
N THR A 629 -7.72 3.66 8.49
CA THR A 629 -7.38 2.44 9.27
C THR A 629 -8.24 1.17 9.13
N VAL A 630 -9.19 1.02 8.20
CA VAL A 630 -10.04 -0.20 8.18
C VAL A 630 -9.93 -1.00 6.89
N GLU A 631 -9.08 -2.03 6.90
CA GLU A 631 -9.35 -3.23 6.10
C GLU A 631 -9.17 -4.47 6.98
N ALA A 632 -10.28 -5.03 7.42
CA ALA A 632 -10.30 -6.29 8.14
C ALA A 632 -10.96 -7.34 7.23
N GLY A 633 -10.20 -8.36 6.82
CA GLY A 633 -10.76 -9.57 6.19
C GLY A 633 -11.74 -10.28 7.13
N GLU A 634 -12.15 -11.51 6.82
CA GLU A 634 -13.18 -12.23 7.60
C GLU A 634 -12.81 -12.51 9.08
N GLU A 635 -11.54 -12.29 9.45
CA GLU A 635 -11.00 -12.54 10.80
C GLU A 635 -11.79 -11.82 11.91
N TRP A 636 -12.23 -10.58 11.70
CA TRP A 636 -12.96 -9.84 12.75
C TRP A 636 -14.27 -10.53 13.14
N VAL A 637 -14.93 -11.20 12.19
CA VAL A 637 -16.16 -11.96 12.45
C VAL A 637 -15.88 -13.17 13.33
N THR A 638 -14.70 -13.79 13.20
CA THR A 638 -14.32 -14.95 14.02
C THR A 638 -13.97 -14.59 15.46
N GLU A 639 -13.66 -13.32 15.73
CA GLU A 639 -13.36 -12.81 17.08
C GLU A 639 -14.59 -12.20 17.79
N MET A 640 -15.73 -12.07 17.11
CA MET A 640 -16.98 -11.60 17.73
C MET A 640 -17.47 -12.56 18.81
N ASP A 641 -18.09 -12.02 19.85
CA ASP A 641 -18.84 -12.83 20.81
C ASP A 641 -20.09 -13.44 20.17
N THR A 642 -20.72 -14.38 20.86
CA THR A 642 -21.86 -15.14 20.32
C THR A 642 -23.08 -14.26 20.05
N ASP A 643 -23.35 -13.25 20.88
CA ASP A 643 -24.53 -12.40 20.71
C ASP A 643 -24.35 -11.43 19.55
N GLN A 644 -23.15 -10.86 19.40
CA GLN A 644 -22.74 -10.08 18.24
C GLN A 644 -22.84 -10.90 16.95
N LEU A 645 -22.35 -12.15 16.98
CA LEU A 645 -22.42 -13.05 15.83
C LEU A 645 -23.88 -13.39 15.49
N ARG A 646 -24.73 -13.68 16.49
CA ARG A 646 -26.16 -13.93 16.27
C ARG A 646 -26.83 -12.71 15.64
N SER A 647 -26.57 -11.51 16.17
CA SER A 647 -27.08 -10.26 15.61
C SER A 647 -26.58 -9.98 14.20
N LEU A 648 -25.42 -10.51 13.81
CA LEU A 648 -24.89 -10.39 12.44
C LEU A 648 -25.59 -11.37 11.48
N LEU A 649 -25.97 -12.56 11.96
CA LEU A 649 -26.46 -13.66 11.12
C LEU A 649 -27.98 -13.80 11.04
N LEU A 650 -28.75 -13.19 11.96
CA LEU A 650 -30.22 -13.28 11.97
C LEU A 650 -30.84 -12.81 10.64
N LEU A 651 -31.73 -13.59 10.03
CA LEU A 651 -32.46 -13.15 8.84
C LEU A 651 -33.55 -12.14 9.23
N ASP A 652 -33.60 -10.99 8.55
CA ASP A 652 -34.78 -10.11 8.62
C ASP A 652 -35.90 -10.71 7.76
N ARG A 653 -36.97 -11.16 8.40
CA ARG A 653 -38.10 -11.82 7.73
C ARG A 653 -38.91 -10.86 6.86
N ASN A 654 -38.80 -9.56 7.07
CA ASN A 654 -39.49 -8.56 6.23
C ASN A 654 -38.80 -8.35 4.88
N ALA A 655 -37.62 -8.95 4.66
CA ALA A 655 -36.80 -8.80 3.45
C ALA A 655 -36.87 -10.01 2.49
N VAL A 656 -37.73 -11.01 2.79
CA VAL A 656 -37.96 -12.16 1.91
C VAL A 656 -38.91 -11.75 0.79
N ILE A 657 -38.65 -12.20 -0.44
CA ILE A 657 -39.55 -11.95 -1.57
C ILE A 657 -40.79 -12.84 -1.36
N ASP A 658 -41.91 -12.24 -0.93
CA ASP A 658 -43.22 -12.89 -0.96
C ASP A 658 -43.68 -13.05 -2.42
N GLU A 659 -44.33 -14.19 -2.73
CA GLU A 659 -44.84 -14.54 -4.07
C GLU A 659 -45.77 -13.49 -4.71
#